data_AF-A0A1G6HTI8-F1
#
_entry.id   AF-A0A1G6HTI8-F1
#
_cell.length_a   1.000
_cell.length_b   1.000
_cell.length_c   1.000
_cell.angle_alpha   90.00
_cell.angle_beta   90.00
_cell.angle_gamma   90.00
#
_symmetry.space_group_name_H-M   'P 1'
#
loop_
_entity.id
_entity.type
_entity.pdbx_description
1 polymer ?
#
loop_
_entity_poly.entity_id
_entity_poly.type
_entity_poly.pdbx_seq_one_letter_code
_entity_poly.pdbx_strand_id
1 'polypeptide(L)'
;MDLNPKFQIAWRVPDGGRRVTYVSDQVPTFGADCRDLDVTVERDGDVWHVWVDPEYDLTVESAAATVSLDLQHADALFLNGYNSWTDSWERSPRANMHGLWGTPRSIVDHWVLDASGDYRFARQDPRFGHQHGEGYGYLRFGQAVSLFGDCKPDSGLTVIYEDLPENTITLEKEGPNRTLAAGERVEVLTLALVEGTLQGAFSRYVELMGVKRRPALPLVGFTSWYRHYDDIDAATLRRDLVGVSDVLLAQPLEGALPVFQVDDGYAKVGDWTRPDLERFPAGMGAVADDICSAGLVPGLWMAPFVCEKDSRTFAEHQDWLLRDAQGHLVMSGSHWSGGYALDTQNPEVRECVRTSLSTATRIWGFKLLKLDFLYAAAMVPHAGLNRGELMADALDLLRESVPDKTLFDFCGVPVVSAFGRCEYCRVGCDVGLDWNDTLHMRVTGRERVSTKNSLHNTKGRAHLNGVAFLNDPDVFFLRRDVKITDSQRTRLLSADSLLGGVLFTSDDMGAWDSRQMGIFQNALDTFVRRSRDLVPQEEDRGELEANDNSHDEEEESDAPSSALNAEVVTSDMTQPMPGVDMTKPMPAVDKTDTPPDSDETEVAPGSDMTQVMEGPDMTMVDRPLLAAIEAAEREGESTKESDAFRDSDDTPLEDEGNSHE
;
A
#
# COMPACT_ATOMS: atom_id res chain seq x y z
N MET A 1 6.35 23.76 25.05
CA MET A 1 7.32 22.72 24.67
C MET A 1 8.39 23.41 23.84
N ASP A 2 9.65 22.98 23.97
CA ASP A 2 10.70 23.43 23.05
C ASP A 2 10.55 22.58 21.78
N LEU A 3 9.84 23.13 20.78
CA LEU A 3 9.55 22.45 19.51
C LEU A 3 10.73 22.51 18.53
N ASN A 4 11.87 23.07 18.95
CA ASN A 4 13.04 23.18 18.10
C ASN A 4 13.76 21.82 18.04
N PRO A 5 13.84 21.19 16.86
CA PRO A 5 14.55 19.94 16.70
C PRO A 5 16.05 20.13 16.89
N LYS A 6 16.72 19.09 17.41
CA LYS A 6 18.17 18.95 17.37
C LYS A 6 18.54 18.07 16.19
N PHE A 7 19.45 18.55 15.35
CA PHE A 7 19.89 17.82 14.16
C PHE A 7 21.23 17.14 14.40
N GLN A 8 21.40 15.94 13.86
CA GLN A 8 22.65 15.19 13.89
C GLN A 8 22.96 14.69 12.47
N ILE A 9 24.14 15.01 11.95
CA ILE A 9 24.60 14.51 10.64
C ILE A 9 25.79 13.58 10.85
N ALA A 10 25.74 12.39 10.27
CA ALA A 10 26.83 11.42 10.27
C ALA A 10 27.40 11.25 8.86
N TRP A 11 28.72 11.27 8.72
CA TRP A 11 29.40 11.10 7.43
C TRP A 11 30.71 10.30 7.58
N ARG A 12 31.21 9.81 6.45
CA ARG A 12 32.54 9.22 6.30
C ARG A 12 33.43 10.10 5.45
N VAL A 13 34.64 10.30 5.95
CA VAL A 13 35.72 10.94 5.20
C VAL A 13 36.50 9.91 4.36
N PRO A 14 37.27 10.31 3.35
CA PRO A 14 37.98 9.41 2.43
C PRO A 14 38.92 8.38 3.08
N ASP A 15 39.43 8.66 4.29
CA ASP A 15 40.27 7.72 5.04
C ASP A 15 39.47 6.62 5.78
N GLY A 16 38.14 6.63 5.64
CA GLY A 16 37.20 5.69 6.24
C GLY A 16 36.71 6.09 7.65
N GLY A 17 37.25 7.17 8.22
CA GLY A 17 36.83 7.71 9.51
C GLY A 17 35.38 8.19 9.49
N ARG A 18 34.58 7.70 10.45
CA ARG A 18 33.22 8.20 10.66
C ARG A 18 33.24 9.42 11.57
N ARG A 19 32.55 10.48 11.18
CA ARG A 19 32.40 11.73 11.93
C ARG A 19 30.93 12.07 12.12
N VAL A 20 30.63 12.84 13.16
CA VAL A 20 29.27 13.26 13.51
C VAL A 20 29.31 14.72 13.97
N THR A 21 28.31 15.51 13.57
CA THR A 21 28.11 16.87 14.05
C THR A 21 26.68 17.03 14.56
N TYR A 22 26.49 17.99 15.47
CA TYR A 22 25.20 18.36 16.03
C TYR A 22 24.91 19.82 15.73
N VAL A 23 23.71 20.10 15.23
CA VAL A 23 23.28 21.45 14.83
C VAL A 23 21.93 21.76 15.44
N SER A 24 21.73 23.00 15.86
CA SER A 24 20.40 23.54 16.17
C SER A 24 20.23 24.89 15.51
N ASP A 25 18.97 25.32 15.36
CA ASP A 25 18.59 26.61 14.80
C ASP A 25 19.13 27.83 15.58
N GLN A 26 19.49 27.62 16.85
CA GLN A 26 20.00 28.67 17.75
C GLN A 26 21.53 28.68 17.92
N VAL A 27 22.22 27.63 17.48
CA VAL A 27 23.67 27.50 17.65
C VAL A 27 24.30 27.23 16.29
N PRO A 28 24.99 28.22 15.70
CA PRO A 28 25.79 27.95 14.51
C PRO A 28 26.80 26.85 14.83
N THR A 29 27.04 25.97 13.88
CA THR A 29 27.94 24.84 14.01
C THR A 29 29.34 25.33 14.38
N PHE A 30 29.79 25.10 15.62
CA PHE A 30 31.15 25.43 16.04
C PHE A 30 31.81 24.19 16.68
N GLY A 31 32.72 23.56 15.94
CA GLY A 31 33.48 22.40 16.37
C GLY A 31 34.69 22.16 15.45
N ALA A 32 35.68 21.42 15.93
CA ALA A 32 36.89 21.10 15.15
C ALA A 32 36.59 20.20 13.92
N ASP A 33 35.46 19.47 13.95
CA ASP A 33 34.97 18.57 12.90
C ASP A 33 34.13 19.28 11.82
N CYS A 34 33.79 20.56 12.02
CA CYS A 34 33.10 21.41 11.02
C CYS A 34 34.01 21.84 9.85
N ARG A 35 35.16 21.19 9.68
CA ARG A 35 36.12 21.48 8.59
C ARG A 35 35.86 20.66 7.34
N ASP A 36 35.03 19.62 7.43
CA ASP A 36 34.77 18.72 6.30
C ASP A 36 33.42 18.97 5.65
N LEU A 37 32.44 19.42 6.44
CA LEU A 37 31.04 19.48 6.07
C LEU A 37 30.41 20.72 6.72
N ASP A 38 29.97 21.66 5.89
CA ASP A 38 29.10 22.74 6.33
C ASP A 38 27.66 22.24 6.37
N VAL A 39 26.89 22.72 7.35
CA VAL A 39 25.50 22.27 7.59
C VAL A 39 24.64 23.50 7.82
N THR A 40 23.64 23.68 6.97
CA THR A 40 22.69 24.78 7.05
C THR A 40 21.31 24.25 7.42
N VAL A 41 20.68 24.84 8.44
CA VAL A 41 19.31 24.54 8.86
C VAL A 41 18.44 25.76 8.61
N GLU A 42 17.38 25.58 7.84
CA GLU A 42 16.39 26.62 7.53
C GLU A 42 15.00 26.17 8.02
N ARG A 43 14.17 27.13 8.43
CA ARG A 43 12.78 26.87 8.84
C ARG A 43 11.83 27.71 8.00
N ASP A 44 10.87 27.06 7.36
CA ASP A 44 9.77 27.69 6.65
C ASP A 44 8.43 27.23 7.26
N GLY A 45 7.85 28.07 8.10
CA GLY A 45 6.61 27.76 8.84
C GLY A 45 6.75 26.51 9.71
N ASP A 46 6.08 25.44 9.27
CA ASP A 46 5.99 24.13 9.91
C ASP A 46 7.09 23.15 9.47
N VAL A 47 7.92 23.55 8.49
CA VAL A 47 8.93 22.69 7.87
C VAL A 47 10.34 23.15 8.19
N TRP A 48 11.21 22.18 8.47
CA TRP A 48 12.63 22.35 8.66
C TRP A 48 13.39 21.71 7.50
N HIS A 49 14.35 22.43 6.94
CA HIS A 49 15.20 22.00 5.84
C HIS A 49 16.64 21.89 6.32
N VAL A 50 17.28 20.75 6.09
CA VAL A 50 18.68 20.52 6.47
C VAL A 50 19.51 20.26 5.23
N TRP A 51 20.46 21.15 4.99
CA TRP A 51 21.38 21.11 3.86
C TRP A 51 22.79 20.81 4.34
N VAL A 52 23.55 20.13 3.49
CA VAL A 52 24.96 19.87 3.68
C VAL A 52 25.77 20.30 2.47
N ASP A 53 26.95 20.84 2.72
CA ASP A 53 27.89 21.33 1.71
C ASP A 53 29.29 20.79 2.08
N PRO A 54 29.78 19.74 1.39
CA PRO A 54 31.06 19.13 1.73
C PRO A 54 32.25 19.98 1.24
N GLU A 55 33.28 20.12 2.06
CA GLU A 55 34.52 20.86 1.72
C GLU A 55 35.45 20.05 0.81
N TYR A 56 35.28 18.72 0.79
CA TYR A 56 35.95 17.77 -0.08
C TYR A 56 35.07 16.53 -0.26
N ASP A 57 35.39 15.69 -1.24
CA ASP A 57 34.61 14.49 -1.54
C ASP A 57 34.42 13.59 -0.31
N LEU A 58 33.17 13.36 0.11
CA LEU A 58 32.83 12.56 1.29
C LEU A 58 31.46 11.90 1.12
N THR A 59 31.09 10.97 2.02
CA THR A 59 29.78 10.30 1.98
C THR A 59 29.00 10.61 3.24
N VAL A 60 27.80 11.17 3.10
CA VAL A 60 26.86 11.36 4.21
C VAL A 60 26.09 10.07 4.44
N GLU A 61 26.19 9.49 5.63
CA GLU A 61 25.55 8.22 5.98
C GLU A 61 24.09 8.42 6.41
N SER A 62 23.84 9.41 7.27
CA SER A 62 22.49 9.71 7.76
C SER A 62 22.36 11.13 8.28
N ALA A 63 21.11 11.61 8.28
CA ALA A 63 20.70 12.85 8.92
C ALA A 63 19.54 12.55 9.87
N ALA A 64 19.64 12.99 11.12
CA ALA A 64 18.62 12.76 12.13
C ALA A 64 18.10 14.08 12.72
N ALA A 65 16.81 14.12 13.03
CA ALA A 65 16.18 15.18 13.81
C ALA A 65 15.51 14.60 15.05
N THR A 66 15.94 15.07 16.22
CA THR A 66 15.37 14.71 17.51
C THR A 66 14.48 15.84 18.02
N VAL A 67 13.22 15.53 18.28
CA VAL A 67 12.19 16.46 18.73
C VAL A 67 11.72 16.07 20.13
N SER A 68 11.64 17.05 21.04
CA SER A 68 11.08 16.84 22.38
C SER A 68 9.56 17.02 22.34
N LEU A 69 8.83 15.92 22.50
CA LEU A 69 7.37 15.87 22.48
C LEU A 69 6.84 15.30 23.79
N ASP A 70 5.63 15.69 24.23
CA ASP A 70 5.06 15.25 25.51
C ASP A 70 4.51 13.81 25.47
N LEU A 71 5.40 12.83 25.36
CA LEU A 71 5.08 11.40 25.36
C LEU A 71 4.48 10.93 26.68
N GLN A 72 4.80 11.60 27.80
CA GLN A 72 4.34 11.19 29.12
C GLN A 72 2.84 11.38 29.31
N HIS A 73 2.27 12.43 28.71
CA HIS A 73 0.86 12.81 28.82
C HIS A 73 0.05 12.53 27.56
N ALA A 74 0.66 12.03 26.48
CA ALA A 74 -0.07 11.63 25.27
C ALA A 74 -1.02 10.45 25.55
N ASP A 75 -2.24 10.54 25.01
CA ASP A 75 -3.24 9.46 25.08
C ASP A 75 -2.81 8.27 24.24
N ALA A 76 -2.21 8.54 23.08
CA ALA A 76 -1.68 7.55 22.16
C ALA A 76 -0.51 8.08 21.33
N LEU A 77 0.32 7.15 20.88
CA LEU A 77 1.36 7.30 19.88
C LEU A 77 0.98 6.44 18.67
N PHE A 78 0.95 7.05 17.49
CA PHE A 78 0.91 6.35 16.22
C PHE A 78 2.26 6.50 15.53
N LEU A 79 2.80 5.37 15.06
CA LEU A 79 3.97 5.31 14.18
C LEU A 79 3.56 4.48 12.97
N ASN A 80 3.74 5.02 11.76
CA ASN A 80 3.47 4.26 10.56
C ASN A 80 4.47 3.11 10.43
N GLY A 81 4.00 1.91 10.13
CA GLY A 81 4.85 0.75 9.84
C GLY A 81 5.50 0.86 8.46
N TYR A 82 6.63 0.16 8.28
CA TYR A 82 7.45 0.22 7.07
C TYR A 82 6.66 0.07 5.78
N ASN A 83 5.95 -1.03 5.58
CA ASN A 83 5.17 -1.24 4.35
C ASN A 83 3.69 -1.50 4.61
N SER A 84 2.93 -1.75 3.54
CA SER A 84 1.50 -2.09 3.56
C SER A 84 1.14 -3.07 4.67
N TRP A 85 1.95 -4.09 4.90
CA TRP A 85 1.65 -5.17 5.83
C TRP A 85 2.10 -4.90 7.26
N THR A 86 3.12 -4.06 7.45
CA THR A 86 3.66 -3.76 8.78
C THR A 86 2.59 -3.13 9.65
N ASP A 87 2.47 -3.65 10.87
CA ASP A 87 1.48 -3.14 11.80
C ASP A 87 1.56 -1.63 12.08
N SER A 88 0.39 -0.98 12.09
CA SER A 88 0.23 0.47 12.19
C SER A 88 -1.09 0.81 12.88
N TRP A 89 -1.04 1.10 14.18
CA TRP A 89 -2.19 1.55 14.95
C TRP A 89 -1.74 2.36 16.17
N GLU A 90 -2.66 3.10 16.76
CA GLU A 90 -2.43 3.86 17.98
C GLU A 90 -2.12 2.96 19.19
N ARG A 91 -0.95 3.16 19.78
CA ARG A 91 -0.48 2.44 20.98
C ARG A 91 -0.29 3.41 22.13
N SER A 92 -0.24 2.88 23.35
CA SER A 92 0.30 3.68 24.44
C SER A 92 1.76 4.03 24.14
N PRO A 93 2.24 5.25 24.42
CA PRO A 93 3.67 5.55 24.40
C PRO A 93 4.49 4.60 25.29
N ARG A 94 3.86 4.06 26.35
CA ARG A 94 4.47 3.07 27.25
C ARG A 94 4.47 1.65 26.71
N ALA A 95 3.88 1.39 25.55
CA ALA A 95 3.85 0.04 24.98
C ALA A 95 5.26 -0.45 24.63
N ASN A 96 5.41 -1.76 24.54
CA ASN A 96 6.54 -2.35 23.85
C ASN A 96 6.15 -2.68 22.42
N MET A 97 7.15 -2.83 21.56
CA MET A 97 6.94 -3.26 20.18
C MET A 97 7.71 -4.55 19.92
N HIS A 98 6.95 -5.63 19.78
CA HIS A 98 7.50 -6.94 19.50
C HIS A 98 7.73 -7.11 17.99
N GLY A 99 9.00 -7.17 17.59
CA GLY A 99 9.43 -7.64 16.28
C GLY A 99 9.90 -9.08 16.33
N LEU A 100 10.97 -9.39 15.59
CA LEU A 100 11.66 -10.70 15.63
C LEU A 100 12.56 -10.89 16.86
N TRP A 101 12.50 -9.99 17.84
CA TRP A 101 13.33 -10.06 19.03
C TRP A 101 13.00 -11.31 19.85
N GLY A 102 14.01 -12.12 20.14
CA GLY A 102 13.87 -13.40 20.84
C GLY A 102 13.68 -14.62 19.92
N THR A 103 13.42 -14.40 18.62
CA THR A 103 13.38 -15.49 17.63
C THR A 103 14.80 -15.93 17.28
N PRO A 104 15.16 -17.23 17.40
CA PRO A 104 16.49 -17.72 17.05
C PRO A 104 16.89 -17.37 15.62
N ARG A 105 18.13 -16.89 15.40
CA ARG A 105 18.59 -16.47 14.07
C ARG A 105 18.49 -17.58 13.02
N SER A 106 18.72 -18.84 13.39
CA SER A 106 18.53 -19.98 12.49
C SER A 106 17.10 -20.15 11.99
N ILE A 107 16.09 -19.79 12.79
CA ILE A 107 14.68 -19.80 12.40
C ILE A 107 14.38 -18.63 11.48
N VAL A 108 14.88 -17.43 11.83
CA VAL A 108 14.76 -16.23 10.99
C VAL A 108 15.38 -16.46 9.62
N ASP A 109 16.58 -17.03 9.55
CA ASP A 109 17.27 -17.30 8.29
C ASP A 109 16.60 -18.42 7.47
N HIS A 110 16.13 -19.48 8.14
CA HIS A 110 15.49 -20.61 7.45
C HIS A 110 14.17 -20.23 6.80
N TRP A 111 13.37 -19.40 7.46
CA TRP A 111 12.07 -18.94 6.97
C TRP A 111 12.10 -17.52 6.39
N VAL A 112 13.27 -16.89 6.36
CA VAL A 112 13.47 -15.52 5.85
C VAL A 112 12.47 -14.52 6.45
N LEU A 113 12.23 -14.63 7.77
CA LEU A 113 11.21 -13.83 8.47
C LEU A 113 11.56 -12.32 8.50
N ASP A 114 12.82 -11.98 8.25
CA ASP A 114 13.33 -10.61 8.28
C ASP A 114 13.27 -9.89 6.92
N ALA A 115 12.71 -10.50 5.87
CA ALA A 115 12.70 -9.92 4.53
C ALA A 115 11.59 -8.87 4.33
N SER A 116 10.36 -9.17 4.72
CA SER A 116 9.21 -8.30 4.43
C SER A 116 9.09 -7.10 5.35
N GLY A 117 9.75 -7.10 6.51
CA GLY A 117 9.73 -5.98 7.47
C GLY A 117 10.99 -5.12 7.40
N ASP A 118 11.09 -4.20 8.36
CA ASP A 118 12.24 -3.29 8.54
C ASP A 118 13.42 -3.90 9.31
N TYR A 119 13.34 -5.18 9.66
CA TYR A 119 14.24 -5.89 10.57
C TYR A 119 15.73 -5.88 10.18
N ARG A 120 16.02 -5.66 8.89
CA ARG A 120 17.39 -5.64 8.36
C ARG A 120 18.08 -4.28 8.49
N PHE A 121 17.35 -3.21 8.78
CA PHE A 121 17.90 -1.84 8.83
C PHE A 121 17.38 -1.00 10.00
N ALA A 122 16.16 -1.24 10.51
CA ALA A 122 15.64 -0.56 11.69
C ALA A 122 16.14 -1.21 12.99
N ARG A 123 16.58 -0.38 13.94
CA ARG A 123 17.00 -0.86 15.26
C ARG A 123 15.79 -1.37 16.04
N GLN A 124 15.83 -2.65 16.39
CA GLN A 124 14.82 -3.28 17.23
C GLN A 124 15.13 -3.05 18.72
N ASP A 125 14.15 -2.57 19.48
CA ASP A 125 14.23 -2.41 20.94
C ASP A 125 12.94 -2.93 21.59
N PRO A 126 12.97 -4.09 22.27
CA PRO A 126 11.78 -4.72 22.85
C PRO A 126 11.36 -4.09 24.18
N ARG A 127 12.12 -3.11 24.70
CA ARG A 127 11.82 -2.46 25.98
C ARG A 127 10.54 -1.62 25.84
N PHE A 128 9.82 -1.46 26.95
CA PHE A 128 8.65 -0.57 27.00
C PHE A 128 9.08 0.88 26.80
N GLY A 129 8.36 1.65 25.97
CA GLY A 129 8.71 3.04 25.65
C GLY A 129 9.90 3.19 24.70
N HIS A 130 10.08 2.22 23.82
CA HIS A 130 11.09 2.23 22.75
C HIS A 130 10.51 1.67 21.44
N GLN A 131 9.52 2.36 20.88
CA GLN A 131 8.84 1.97 19.64
C GLN A 131 9.55 2.56 18.40
N HIS A 132 9.25 2.02 17.21
CA HIS A 132 9.71 2.60 15.95
C HIS A 132 8.67 2.49 14.83
N GLY A 133 8.86 3.30 13.80
CA GLY A 133 8.08 3.29 12.56
C GLY A 133 8.86 3.96 11.43
N GLU A 134 8.16 4.38 10.40
CA GLU A 134 8.73 4.85 9.14
C GLU A 134 7.94 6.06 8.61
N GLY A 135 8.69 7.06 8.14
CA GLY A 135 8.19 8.22 7.38
C GLY A 135 7.46 9.26 8.22
N TYR A 136 6.37 8.88 8.91
CA TYR A 136 5.60 9.78 9.76
C TYR A 136 4.99 9.10 11.00
N GLY A 137 4.62 9.92 11.99
CA GLY A 137 3.87 9.51 13.16
C GLY A 137 3.19 10.71 13.83
N TYR A 138 2.43 10.44 14.89
CA TYR A 138 1.79 11.49 15.68
C TYR A 138 1.56 11.09 17.13
N LEU A 139 1.49 12.09 18.00
CA LEU A 139 0.93 11.95 19.36
C LEU A 139 -0.49 12.48 19.38
N ARG A 140 -1.38 11.79 20.09
CA ARG A 140 -2.78 12.23 20.27
C ARG A 140 -3.03 12.73 21.69
N PHE A 141 -3.73 13.85 21.77
CA PHE A 141 -4.21 14.51 22.99
C PHE A 141 -5.68 14.88 22.82
N GLY A 142 -6.59 14.00 23.24
CA GLY A 142 -8.02 14.11 22.98
C GLY A 142 -8.30 14.09 21.48
N GLN A 143 -8.76 15.22 20.95
CA GLN A 143 -9.02 15.42 19.51
C GLN A 143 -7.85 16.07 18.76
N ALA A 144 -6.84 16.57 19.48
CA ALA A 144 -5.66 17.18 18.88
C ALA A 144 -4.58 16.14 18.65
N VAL A 145 -3.76 16.36 17.62
CA VAL A 145 -2.54 15.60 17.35
C VAL A 145 -1.36 16.53 17.16
N SER A 146 -0.18 16.04 17.52
CA SER A 146 1.12 16.60 17.13
C SER A 146 1.78 15.61 16.18
N LEU A 147 1.71 15.89 14.88
CA LEU A 147 2.26 15.09 13.79
C LEU A 147 3.71 15.49 13.52
N PHE A 148 4.55 14.49 13.25
CA PHE A 148 5.94 14.65 12.81
C PHE A 148 6.19 13.71 11.63
N GLY A 149 6.90 14.18 10.60
CA GLY A 149 7.20 13.34 9.45
C GLY A 149 8.21 13.94 8.48
N ASP A 150 8.85 13.09 7.68
CA ASP A 150 9.70 13.49 6.56
C ASP A 150 8.85 13.95 5.38
N CYS A 151 9.23 15.05 4.74
CA CYS A 151 8.51 15.57 3.58
C CYS A 151 9.05 15.06 2.24
N LYS A 152 10.23 14.41 2.23
CA LYS A 152 10.91 14.00 0.99
C LYS A 152 11.29 12.51 1.00
N PRO A 153 10.32 11.58 1.08
CA PRO A 153 10.60 10.14 1.17
C PRO A 153 11.44 9.62 -0.01
N ASP A 154 11.37 10.27 -1.17
CA ASP A 154 12.10 9.91 -2.39
C ASP A 154 13.61 10.17 -2.30
N SER A 155 14.08 10.93 -1.31
CA SER A 155 15.51 11.23 -1.14
C SER A 155 16.20 10.35 -0.09
N GLY A 156 15.46 9.44 0.56
CA GLY A 156 15.97 8.56 1.59
C GLY A 156 14.87 8.03 2.50
N LEU A 157 14.97 6.75 2.87
CA LEU A 157 14.04 6.16 3.84
C LEU A 157 14.28 6.78 5.21
N THR A 158 13.19 7.09 5.93
CA THR A 158 13.26 7.71 7.26
C THR A 158 12.70 6.76 8.31
N VAL A 159 13.55 6.28 9.23
CA VAL A 159 13.12 5.49 10.39
C VAL A 159 12.85 6.43 11.57
N ILE A 160 11.74 6.22 12.24
CA ILE A 160 11.34 6.99 13.42
C ILE A 160 11.57 6.14 14.66
N TYR A 161 12.26 6.68 15.65
CA TYR A 161 12.49 6.06 16.94
C TYR A 161 11.86 6.88 18.06
N GLU A 162 11.12 6.20 18.92
CA GLU A 162 10.58 6.76 20.15
C GLU A 162 11.46 6.41 21.36
N ASP A 163 11.62 7.38 22.26
CA ASP A 163 12.31 7.21 23.53
C ASP A 163 11.50 7.91 24.64
N LEU A 164 10.62 7.15 25.31
CA LEU A 164 9.78 7.66 26.41
C LEU A 164 10.62 8.17 27.59
N PRO A 165 11.67 7.45 28.07
CA PRO A 165 12.52 7.95 29.15
C PRO A 165 13.09 9.34 28.89
N GLU A 166 13.59 9.59 27.68
CA GLU A 166 14.13 10.90 27.28
C GLU A 166 13.05 11.87 26.80
N ASN A 167 11.81 11.39 26.63
CA ASN A 167 10.66 12.15 26.15
C ASN A 167 10.92 12.76 24.75
N THR A 168 11.43 11.93 23.83
CA THR A 168 11.81 12.36 22.47
C THR A 168 11.34 11.42 21.37
N ILE A 169 11.17 11.99 20.18
CA ILE A 169 11.05 11.28 18.90
C ILE A 169 12.25 11.65 18.04
N THR A 170 12.92 10.67 17.44
CA THR A 170 14.02 10.88 16.49
C THR A 170 13.66 10.33 15.12
N LEU A 171 13.67 11.18 14.10
CA LEU A 171 13.57 10.77 12.71
C LEU A 171 14.97 10.66 12.15
N GLU A 172 15.42 9.46 11.76
CA GLU A 172 16.73 9.18 11.17
C GLU A 172 16.55 8.80 9.70
N LYS A 173 17.06 9.65 8.81
CA LYS A 173 16.97 9.50 7.37
C LYS A 173 18.28 9.00 6.76
N GLU A 174 18.17 8.05 5.85
CA GLU A 174 19.31 7.57 5.05
C GLU A 174 19.90 8.72 4.22
N GLY A 175 21.23 8.83 4.21
CA GLY A 175 21.93 9.74 3.31
C GLY A 175 21.97 9.22 1.86
N PRO A 176 22.45 10.03 0.91
CA PRO A 176 22.70 9.58 -0.46
C PRO A 176 23.69 8.41 -0.48
N ASN A 177 23.39 7.35 -1.24
CA ASN A 177 24.25 6.17 -1.32
C ASN A 177 25.43 6.35 -2.30
N ARG A 178 26.03 7.54 -2.30
CA ARG A 178 27.14 7.93 -3.18
C ARG A 178 28.06 8.92 -2.47
N THR A 179 29.22 9.15 -3.07
CA THR A 179 30.10 10.26 -2.67
C THR A 179 29.50 11.57 -3.16
N LEU A 180 29.43 12.55 -2.25
CA LEU A 180 29.10 13.93 -2.57
C LEU A 180 30.40 14.66 -2.94
N ALA A 181 30.38 15.40 -4.04
CA ALA A 181 31.54 16.16 -4.50
C ALA A 181 31.75 17.43 -3.68
N ALA A 182 32.99 17.90 -3.56
CA ALA A 182 33.30 19.18 -2.91
C ALA A 182 32.42 20.34 -3.44
N GLY A 183 31.72 21.04 -2.53
CA GLY A 183 30.81 22.15 -2.84
C GLY A 183 29.43 21.73 -3.36
N GLU A 184 29.13 20.42 -3.41
CA GLU A 184 27.81 19.93 -3.79
C GLU A 184 26.80 20.11 -2.66
N ARG A 185 25.94 21.12 -2.78
CA ARG A 185 24.86 21.37 -1.82
C ARG A 185 23.74 20.33 -1.98
N VAL A 186 23.48 19.54 -0.93
CA VAL A 186 22.42 18.52 -0.92
C VAL A 186 21.50 18.70 0.29
N GLU A 187 20.19 18.59 0.08
CA GLU A 187 19.23 18.55 1.17
C GLU A 187 19.09 17.12 1.68
N VAL A 188 19.45 16.88 2.94
CA VAL A 188 19.54 15.54 3.53
C VAL A 188 18.36 15.20 4.43
N LEU A 189 17.59 16.19 4.87
CA LEU A 189 16.38 15.99 5.68
C LEU A 189 15.41 17.16 5.52
N THR A 190 14.13 16.85 5.37
CA THR A 190 13.04 17.84 5.37
C THR A 190 11.99 17.40 6.37
N LEU A 191 11.90 18.02 7.53
CA LEU A 191 11.03 17.60 8.64
C LEU A 191 9.81 18.53 8.75
N ALA A 192 8.60 17.98 8.74
CA ALA A 192 7.39 18.70 9.12
C ALA A 192 7.00 18.42 10.59
N LEU A 193 6.57 19.47 11.28
CA LEU A 193 5.92 19.40 12.59
C LEU A 193 4.58 20.12 12.51
N VAL A 194 3.47 19.40 12.63
CA VAL A 194 2.13 19.93 12.41
C VAL A 194 1.23 19.63 13.60
N GLU A 195 0.51 20.64 14.09
CA GLU A 195 -0.51 20.48 15.12
C GLU A 195 -1.91 20.68 14.53
N GLY A 196 -2.90 19.94 15.02
CA GLY A 196 -4.28 20.09 14.56
C GLY A 196 -5.18 18.92 14.95
N THR A 197 -6.33 18.80 14.29
CA THR A 197 -7.08 17.53 14.30
C THR A 197 -6.34 16.50 13.46
N LEU A 198 -6.58 15.19 13.66
CA LEU A 198 -5.90 14.14 12.89
C LEU A 198 -6.00 14.37 11.38
N GLN A 199 -7.22 14.59 10.88
CA GLN A 199 -7.45 14.82 9.45
C GLN A 199 -6.80 16.13 8.97
N GLY A 200 -6.94 17.22 9.73
CA GLY A 200 -6.39 18.52 9.34
C GLY A 200 -4.86 18.53 9.32
N ALA A 201 -4.24 17.94 10.35
CA ALA A 201 -2.79 17.83 10.45
C ALA A 201 -2.22 16.94 9.33
N PHE A 202 -2.88 15.83 8.99
CA PHE A 202 -2.43 14.96 7.92
C PHE A 202 -2.62 15.58 6.53
N SER A 203 -3.76 16.23 6.25
CA SER A 203 -3.96 16.98 5.01
C SER A 203 -2.89 18.06 4.81
N ARG A 204 -2.56 18.80 5.89
CA ARG A 204 -1.49 19.79 5.88
C ARG A 204 -0.12 19.15 5.64
N TYR A 205 0.17 18.01 6.26
CA TYR A 205 1.43 17.29 6.03
C TYR A 205 1.59 16.86 4.56
N VAL A 206 0.57 16.28 3.95
CA VAL A 206 0.60 15.88 2.53
C VAL A 206 0.72 17.10 1.61
N GLU A 207 0.08 18.23 1.94
CA GLU A 207 0.26 19.51 1.24
C GLU A 207 1.71 20.00 1.31
N LEU A 208 2.34 19.93 2.50
CA LEU A 208 3.74 20.30 2.71
C LEU A 208 4.72 19.40 1.94
N MET A 209 4.35 18.15 1.66
CA MET A 209 5.10 17.25 0.78
C MET A 209 4.98 17.65 -0.71
N GLY A 210 4.01 18.51 -1.07
CA GLY A 210 3.68 18.81 -2.46
C GLY A 210 2.99 17.66 -3.19
N VAL A 211 2.43 16.69 -2.45
CA VAL A 211 1.78 15.52 -3.02
C VAL A 211 0.33 15.82 -3.35
N LYS A 212 -0.12 15.34 -4.50
CA LYS A 212 -1.54 15.32 -4.89
C LYS A 212 -1.99 13.88 -5.11
N ARG A 213 -3.15 13.53 -4.55
CA ARG A 213 -3.78 12.23 -4.78
C ARG A 213 -4.14 12.07 -6.26
N ARG A 214 -3.97 10.86 -6.80
CA ARG A 214 -4.49 10.52 -8.12
C ARG A 214 -6.02 10.32 -8.08
N PRO A 215 -6.77 10.93 -9.02
CA PRO A 215 -8.22 10.83 -9.06
C PRO A 215 -8.62 9.39 -9.38
N ALA A 216 -9.56 8.85 -8.60
CA ALA A 216 -10.05 7.49 -8.77
C ALA A 216 -11.43 7.34 -8.13
N LEU A 217 -12.25 6.47 -8.71
CA LEU A 217 -13.50 6.03 -8.11
C LEU A 217 -13.23 4.88 -7.13
N PRO A 218 -13.97 4.75 -6.02
CA PRO A 218 -13.91 3.58 -5.16
C PRO A 218 -14.12 2.27 -5.92
N LEU A 219 -13.48 1.19 -5.46
CA LEU A 219 -13.66 -0.14 -6.05
C LEU A 219 -14.59 -0.99 -5.21
N VAL A 220 -15.44 -1.77 -5.88
CA VAL A 220 -16.26 -2.82 -5.24
C VAL A 220 -16.15 -4.07 -6.10
N GLY A 221 -16.04 -5.25 -5.49
CA GLY A 221 -16.11 -6.48 -6.26
C GLY A 221 -15.33 -7.64 -5.67
N PHE A 222 -14.60 -8.33 -6.54
CA PHE A 222 -14.07 -9.65 -6.26
C PHE A 222 -12.56 -9.75 -6.55
N THR A 223 -11.85 -10.52 -5.72
CA THR A 223 -10.51 -11.04 -6.01
C THR A 223 -10.46 -12.55 -5.76
N SER A 224 -9.73 -13.31 -6.57
CA SER A 224 -9.72 -14.78 -6.50
C SER A 224 -8.91 -15.36 -5.33
N TRP A 225 -8.07 -14.57 -4.66
CA TRP A 225 -7.04 -15.06 -3.72
C TRP A 225 -7.58 -15.83 -2.52
N TYR A 226 -8.44 -15.22 -1.68
CA TYR A 226 -8.78 -15.79 -0.36
C TYR A 226 -9.80 -16.94 -0.40
N ARG A 227 -10.04 -17.50 -1.58
CA ARG A 227 -10.82 -18.72 -1.80
C ARG A 227 -10.04 -19.78 -2.55
N HIS A 228 -9.30 -19.37 -3.60
CA HIS A 228 -8.60 -20.29 -4.48
C HIS A 228 -7.09 -20.34 -4.26
N TYR A 229 -6.51 -19.30 -3.65
CA TYR A 229 -5.07 -19.07 -3.65
C TYR A 229 -4.53 -19.18 -5.08
N ASP A 230 -3.45 -19.93 -5.30
CA ASP A 230 -2.86 -20.20 -6.60
C ASP A 230 -3.64 -21.25 -7.42
N ASP A 231 -4.68 -21.88 -6.86
CA ASP A 231 -5.51 -22.89 -7.52
C ASP A 231 -6.65 -22.31 -8.38
N ILE A 232 -6.30 -21.46 -9.35
CA ILE A 232 -7.21 -20.86 -10.34
C ILE A 232 -7.01 -21.38 -11.77
N ASP A 233 -8.10 -21.60 -12.50
CA ASP A 233 -8.09 -21.89 -13.94
C ASP A 233 -9.22 -21.13 -14.65
N ALA A 234 -9.24 -21.16 -15.98
CA ALA A 234 -10.25 -20.45 -16.77
C ALA A 234 -11.70 -20.88 -16.43
N ALA A 235 -11.90 -22.15 -16.05
CA ALA A 235 -13.22 -22.67 -15.70
C ALA A 235 -13.69 -22.18 -14.33
N THR A 236 -12.78 -22.09 -13.36
CA THR A 236 -13.03 -21.59 -12.02
C THR A 236 -13.34 -20.09 -12.06
N LEU A 237 -12.50 -19.29 -12.73
CA LEU A 237 -12.75 -17.86 -12.89
C LEU A 237 -14.08 -17.58 -13.62
N ARG A 238 -14.44 -18.38 -14.63
CA ARG A 238 -15.73 -18.22 -15.32
C ARG A 238 -16.92 -18.48 -14.39
N ARG A 239 -16.82 -19.46 -13.48
CA ARG A 239 -17.88 -19.74 -12.50
C ARG A 239 -18.05 -18.59 -11.52
N ASP A 240 -16.94 -18.09 -10.97
CA ASP A 240 -16.96 -16.95 -10.05
C ASP A 240 -17.49 -15.70 -10.76
N LEU A 241 -17.05 -15.45 -12.00
CA LEU A 241 -17.47 -14.30 -12.81
C LEU A 241 -18.99 -14.25 -12.97
N VAL A 242 -19.64 -15.38 -13.27
CA VAL A 242 -21.10 -15.43 -13.39
C VAL A 242 -21.78 -15.05 -12.07
N GLY A 243 -21.33 -15.62 -10.95
CA GLY A 243 -21.90 -15.31 -9.64
C GLY A 243 -21.68 -13.84 -9.23
N VAL A 244 -20.50 -13.31 -9.50
CA VAL A 244 -20.15 -11.91 -9.21
C VAL A 244 -20.95 -10.96 -10.09
N SER A 245 -21.02 -11.19 -11.40
CA SER A 245 -21.76 -10.31 -12.32
C SER A 245 -23.25 -10.26 -11.99
N ASP A 246 -23.86 -11.42 -11.71
CA ASP A 246 -25.30 -11.49 -11.38
C ASP A 246 -25.64 -10.73 -10.10
N VAL A 247 -24.78 -10.82 -9.08
CA VAL A 247 -25.02 -10.18 -7.79
C VAL A 247 -24.65 -8.70 -7.79
N LEU A 248 -23.44 -8.38 -8.26
CA LEU A 248 -22.86 -7.05 -8.13
C LEU A 248 -23.55 -6.05 -9.06
N LEU A 249 -23.81 -6.44 -10.31
CA LEU A 249 -24.45 -5.54 -11.30
C LEU A 249 -25.96 -5.36 -11.06
N ALA A 250 -26.55 -6.14 -10.17
CA ALA A 250 -27.92 -5.93 -9.69
C ALA A 250 -28.01 -4.82 -8.61
N GLN A 251 -26.87 -4.30 -8.13
CA GLN A 251 -26.82 -3.26 -7.09
C GLN A 251 -26.70 -1.84 -7.67
N PRO A 252 -27.07 -0.79 -6.91
CA PRO A 252 -26.78 0.58 -7.29
C PRO A 252 -25.29 0.88 -7.13
N LEU A 253 -24.55 0.92 -8.24
CA LEU A 253 -23.10 1.13 -8.27
C LEU A 253 -22.67 2.56 -8.66
N GLU A 254 -23.60 3.52 -8.66
CA GLU A 254 -23.29 4.91 -9.01
C GLU A 254 -22.19 5.48 -8.11
N GLY A 255 -21.08 5.90 -8.72
CA GLY A 255 -19.92 6.43 -8.00
C GLY A 255 -18.93 5.36 -7.50
N ALA A 256 -19.02 4.11 -7.95
CA ALA A 256 -18.03 3.06 -7.71
C ALA A 256 -17.76 2.24 -8.98
N LEU A 257 -16.57 1.64 -9.07
CA LEU A 257 -16.19 0.75 -10.16
C LEU A 257 -16.36 -0.71 -9.74
N PRO A 258 -17.19 -1.51 -10.46
CA PRO A 258 -17.32 -2.93 -10.22
C PRO A 258 -16.15 -3.68 -10.84
N VAL A 259 -15.36 -4.37 -10.02
CA VAL A 259 -14.11 -5.03 -10.43
C VAL A 259 -14.22 -6.55 -10.28
N PHE A 260 -13.64 -7.26 -11.25
CA PHE A 260 -13.27 -8.66 -11.09
C PHE A 260 -11.75 -8.77 -11.25
N GLN A 261 -11.05 -9.02 -10.14
CA GLN A 261 -9.61 -9.10 -10.09
C GLN A 261 -9.17 -10.58 -10.09
N VAL A 262 -8.31 -10.94 -11.05
CA VAL A 262 -7.62 -12.23 -11.07
C VAL A 262 -6.33 -12.07 -10.25
N ASP A 263 -6.20 -12.85 -9.20
CA ASP A 263 -5.01 -12.85 -8.33
C ASP A 263 -3.95 -13.88 -8.81
N ASP A 264 -2.94 -14.17 -7.99
CA ASP A 264 -1.87 -15.12 -8.30
C ASP A 264 -2.38 -16.52 -8.73
N GLY A 265 -1.58 -17.23 -9.54
CA GLY A 265 -1.85 -18.58 -10.04
C GLY A 265 -2.00 -18.68 -11.56
N TYR A 266 -2.13 -17.57 -12.29
CA TYR A 266 -2.23 -17.59 -13.76
C TYR A 266 -0.88 -17.76 -14.47
N ALA A 267 0.22 -17.39 -13.82
CA ALA A 267 1.58 -17.50 -14.32
C ALA A 267 2.53 -17.87 -13.18
N LYS A 268 3.74 -18.29 -13.54
CA LYS A 268 4.82 -18.51 -12.57
C LYS A 268 5.38 -17.15 -12.12
N VAL A 269 5.67 -16.96 -10.83
CA VAL A 269 6.15 -15.65 -10.33
C VAL A 269 7.51 -15.31 -10.93
N GLY A 270 7.56 -14.24 -11.71
CA GLY A 270 8.73 -13.84 -12.50
C GLY A 270 8.62 -14.16 -14.00
N ASP A 271 7.64 -14.94 -14.44
CA ASP A 271 7.42 -15.32 -15.86
C ASP A 271 6.09 -14.74 -16.40
N TRP A 272 5.83 -13.46 -16.10
CA TRP A 272 4.51 -12.82 -16.26
C TRP A 272 3.93 -12.78 -17.67
N THR A 273 4.74 -12.91 -18.72
CA THR A 273 4.28 -12.95 -20.12
C THR A 273 3.90 -14.36 -20.59
N ARG A 274 4.03 -15.36 -19.71
CA ARG A 274 3.82 -16.78 -20.01
C ARG A 274 2.78 -17.37 -19.05
N PRO A 275 1.49 -17.09 -19.29
CA PRO A 275 0.45 -17.73 -18.50
C PRO A 275 0.48 -19.25 -18.71
N ASP A 276 0.01 -20.00 -17.73
CA ASP A 276 -0.14 -21.44 -17.82
C ASP A 276 -1.23 -21.78 -18.86
N LEU A 277 -0.83 -22.20 -20.05
CA LEU A 277 -1.76 -22.50 -21.15
C LEU A 277 -2.53 -23.81 -20.96
N GLU A 278 -2.16 -24.66 -20.00
CA GLU A 278 -3.00 -25.81 -19.64
C GLU A 278 -4.21 -25.35 -18.82
N ARG A 279 -3.99 -24.39 -17.90
CA ARG A 279 -5.05 -23.79 -17.05
C ARG A 279 -5.84 -22.70 -17.76
N PHE A 280 -5.17 -21.97 -18.66
CA PHE A 280 -5.70 -20.84 -19.43
C PHE A 280 -5.46 -21.05 -20.94
N PRO A 281 -6.14 -22.03 -21.58
CA PRO A 281 -5.88 -22.41 -22.97
C PRO A 281 -6.15 -21.31 -24.00
N ALA A 282 -7.01 -20.34 -23.68
CA ALA A 282 -7.28 -19.16 -24.50
C ALA A 282 -6.42 -17.94 -24.12
N GLY A 283 -5.50 -18.10 -23.16
CA GLY A 283 -4.69 -17.03 -22.60
C GLY A 283 -5.47 -16.04 -21.72
N MET A 284 -4.75 -15.08 -21.15
CA MET A 284 -5.32 -14.10 -20.22
C MET A 284 -6.09 -12.96 -20.89
N GLY A 285 -5.85 -12.69 -22.18
CA GLY A 285 -6.67 -11.75 -22.94
C GLY A 285 -8.13 -12.18 -23.03
N ALA A 286 -8.39 -13.47 -23.27
CA ALA A 286 -9.75 -14.00 -23.29
C ALA A 286 -10.44 -13.90 -21.91
N VAL A 287 -9.69 -14.02 -20.82
CA VAL A 287 -10.21 -13.83 -19.45
C VAL A 287 -10.62 -12.37 -19.23
N ALA A 288 -9.78 -11.42 -19.64
CA ALA A 288 -10.11 -10.00 -19.56
C ALA A 288 -11.32 -9.64 -20.43
N ASP A 289 -11.41 -10.18 -21.65
CA ASP A 289 -12.54 -10.00 -22.55
C ASP A 289 -13.85 -10.56 -21.96
N ASP A 290 -13.80 -11.74 -21.33
CA ASP A 290 -14.95 -12.33 -20.63
C ASP A 290 -15.42 -11.41 -19.48
N ILE A 291 -14.49 -10.87 -18.68
CA ILE A 291 -14.80 -9.95 -17.57
C ILE A 291 -15.41 -8.64 -18.10
N CYS A 292 -14.81 -8.03 -19.12
CA CYS A 292 -15.34 -6.83 -19.76
C CYS A 292 -16.73 -7.07 -20.35
N SER A 293 -16.94 -8.21 -21.02
CA SER A 293 -18.22 -8.58 -21.63
C SER A 293 -19.31 -8.80 -20.58
N ALA A 294 -18.93 -9.20 -19.36
CA ALA A 294 -19.84 -9.29 -18.22
C ALA A 294 -20.19 -7.94 -17.60
N GLY A 295 -19.57 -6.83 -18.04
CA GLY A 295 -19.82 -5.48 -17.51
C GLY A 295 -18.98 -5.09 -16.29
N LEU A 296 -17.89 -5.82 -16.02
CA LEU A 296 -16.97 -5.57 -14.91
C LEU A 296 -15.62 -5.05 -15.43
N VAL A 297 -14.87 -4.36 -14.56
CA VAL A 297 -13.50 -3.91 -14.84
C VAL A 297 -12.52 -5.06 -14.59
N PRO A 298 -11.70 -5.47 -15.59
CA PRO A 298 -10.72 -6.54 -15.42
C PRO A 298 -9.51 -6.05 -14.62
N GLY A 299 -9.27 -6.70 -13.47
CA GLY A 299 -8.09 -6.53 -12.64
C GLY A 299 -7.12 -7.71 -12.72
N LEU A 300 -5.82 -7.46 -12.64
CA LEU A 300 -4.77 -8.50 -12.61
C LEU A 300 -3.73 -8.23 -11.54
N TRP A 301 -3.36 -9.26 -10.78
CA TRP A 301 -2.26 -9.22 -9.83
C TRP A 301 -0.90 -9.52 -10.48
N MET A 302 0.17 -8.88 -9.99
CA MET A 302 1.55 -9.14 -10.41
C MET A 302 2.54 -8.73 -9.32
N ALA A 303 3.63 -9.48 -9.14
CA ALA A 303 4.78 -9.06 -8.33
C ALA A 303 5.98 -8.70 -9.23
N PRO A 304 6.06 -7.46 -9.75
CA PRO A 304 6.96 -7.12 -10.86
C PRO A 304 8.46 -7.20 -10.52
N PHE A 305 8.81 -7.07 -9.23
CA PHE A 305 10.20 -7.01 -8.76
C PHE A 305 10.67 -8.29 -8.07
N VAL A 306 9.88 -9.37 -8.18
CA VAL A 306 10.17 -10.66 -7.56
C VAL A 306 10.09 -11.76 -8.61
N CYS A 307 11.01 -12.72 -8.53
CA CYS A 307 10.86 -14.02 -9.17
C CYS A 307 10.95 -15.13 -8.13
N GLU A 308 10.30 -16.26 -8.39
CA GLU A 308 10.45 -17.45 -7.55
C GLU A 308 11.53 -18.39 -8.09
N LYS A 309 12.07 -19.25 -7.22
CA LYS A 309 13.17 -20.16 -7.53
C LYS A 309 12.92 -21.08 -8.73
N ASP A 310 11.69 -21.54 -8.89
CA ASP A 310 11.29 -22.47 -9.96
C ASP A 310 10.90 -21.74 -11.27
N SER A 311 11.02 -20.41 -11.33
CA SER A 311 10.77 -19.62 -12.54
C SER A 311 11.90 -19.74 -13.57
N ARG A 312 11.56 -19.47 -14.84
CA ARG A 312 12.57 -19.35 -15.90
C ARG A 312 13.46 -18.14 -15.68
N THR A 313 12.90 -17.02 -15.22
CA THR A 313 13.67 -15.85 -14.82
C THR A 313 14.79 -16.20 -13.84
N PHE A 314 14.50 -16.97 -12.78
CA PHE A 314 15.54 -17.43 -11.86
C PHE A 314 16.55 -18.37 -12.55
N ALA A 315 16.09 -19.36 -13.32
CA ALA A 315 16.98 -20.35 -13.92
C ALA A 315 17.89 -19.78 -15.03
N GLU A 316 17.40 -18.85 -15.83
CA GLU A 316 18.03 -18.36 -17.05
C GLU A 316 18.76 -17.02 -16.86
N HIS A 317 18.35 -16.20 -15.88
CA HIS A 317 18.85 -14.84 -15.68
C HIS A 317 19.42 -14.60 -14.26
N GLN A 318 20.47 -15.33 -13.89
CA GLN A 318 21.13 -15.20 -12.57
C GLN A 318 21.80 -13.84 -12.32
N ASP A 319 22.04 -13.08 -13.39
CA ASP A 319 22.57 -11.70 -13.41
C ASP A 319 21.48 -10.64 -13.19
N TRP A 320 20.20 -11.00 -13.29
CA TRP A 320 19.08 -10.13 -12.98
C TRP A 320 18.76 -10.09 -11.48
N LEU A 321 19.23 -11.07 -10.71
CA LEU A 321 18.92 -11.20 -9.29
C LEU A 321 19.73 -10.19 -8.46
N LEU A 322 19.04 -9.49 -7.56
CA LEU A 322 19.67 -8.55 -6.64
C LEU A 322 20.62 -9.28 -5.68
N ARG A 323 21.79 -8.68 -5.45
CA ARG A 323 22.81 -9.20 -4.54
C ARG A 323 23.15 -8.19 -3.45
N ASP A 324 23.39 -8.69 -2.25
CA ASP A 324 23.88 -7.87 -1.14
C ASP A 324 25.37 -7.50 -1.31
N ALA A 325 25.90 -6.69 -0.39
CA ALA A 325 27.29 -6.27 -0.41
C ALA A 325 28.30 -7.43 -0.24
N GLN A 326 27.84 -8.62 0.17
CA GLN A 326 28.63 -9.85 0.29
C GLN A 326 28.50 -10.75 -0.95
N GLY A 327 27.67 -10.36 -1.93
CA GLY A 327 27.42 -11.10 -3.16
C GLY A 327 26.35 -12.19 -3.05
N HIS A 328 25.67 -12.31 -1.92
CA HIS A 328 24.57 -13.26 -1.74
C HIS A 328 23.30 -12.75 -2.39
N LEU A 329 22.47 -13.68 -2.87
CA LEU A 329 21.16 -13.35 -3.43
C LEU A 329 20.24 -12.77 -2.33
N VAL A 330 19.57 -11.67 -2.65
CA VAL A 330 18.60 -11.05 -1.74
C VAL A 330 17.25 -11.76 -1.88
N MET A 331 16.88 -12.49 -0.83
CA MET A 331 15.55 -13.11 -0.73
C MET A 331 14.52 -12.09 -0.23
N SER A 332 13.40 -12.00 -0.95
CA SER A 332 12.22 -11.20 -0.59
C SER A 332 11.29 -11.93 0.39
N GLY A 333 11.43 -13.25 0.53
CA GLY A 333 10.75 -14.04 1.55
C GLY A 333 10.65 -15.52 1.20
N SER A 334 10.00 -16.30 2.06
CA SER A 334 9.78 -17.75 1.87
C SER A 334 8.48 -18.10 1.14
N HIS A 335 8.00 -17.23 0.27
CA HIS A 335 6.78 -17.43 -0.52
C HIS A 335 7.06 -18.35 -1.72
N TRP A 336 6.04 -19.07 -2.19
CA TRP A 336 6.12 -20.01 -3.32
C TRP A 336 7.28 -21.01 -3.20
N SER A 337 8.11 -21.16 -4.24
CA SER A 337 9.36 -21.95 -4.22
C SER A 337 10.57 -21.22 -3.60
N GLY A 338 10.36 -20.01 -3.06
CA GLY A 338 11.37 -19.08 -2.52
C GLY A 338 11.46 -17.81 -3.37
N GLY A 339 11.19 -16.65 -2.78
CA GLY A 339 11.14 -15.36 -3.48
C GLY A 339 12.48 -14.63 -3.49
N TYR A 340 12.90 -14.15 -4.66
CA TYR A 340 14.14 -13.42 -4.88
C TYR A 340 13.85 -12.06 -5.51
N ALA A 341 14.49 -11.02 -4.96
CA ALA A 341 14.40 -9.66 -5.49
C ALA A 341 15.18 -9.53 -6.80
N LEU A 342 14.61 -8.81 -7.76
CA LEU A 342 15.26 -8.43 -9.01
C LEU A 342 15.99 -7.10 -8.85
N ASP A 343 17.14 -6.94 -9.51
CA ASP A 343 17.89 -5.68 -9.56
C ASP A 343 17.18 -4.70 -10.51
N THR A 344 16.44 -3.74 -9.96
CA THR A 344 15.68 -2.74 -10.74
C THR A 344 16.56 -1.73 -11.48
N GLN A 345 17.86 -1.73 -11.22
CA GLN A 345 18.85 -0.90 -11.91
C GLN A 345 19.49 -1.64 -13.10
N ASN A 346 19.25 -2.95 -13.23
CA ASN A 346 19.60 -3.71 -14.43
C ASN A 346 18.65 -3.32 -15.58
N PRO A 347 19.16 -2.81 -16.73
CA PRO A 347 18.32 -2.41 -17.86
C PRO A 347 17.44 -3.53 -18.43
N GLU A 348 17.90 -4.78 -18.40
CA GLU A 348 17.14 -5.92 -18.89
C GLU A 348 15.97 -6.27 -17.96
N VAL A 349 16.15 -6.15 -16.64
CA VAL A 349 15.06 -6.28 -15.66
C VAL A 349 14.01 -5.20 -15.90
N ARG A 350 14.43 -3.95 -16.09
CA ARG A 350 13.49 -2.84 -16.37
C ARG A 350 12.69 -3.09 -17.64
N GLU A 351 13.31 -3.63 -18.69
CA GLU A 351 12.62 -3.99 -19.92
C GLU A 351 11.67 -5.17 -19.75
N CYS A 352 12.04 -6.16 -18.94
CA CYS A 352 11.15 -7.26 -18.57
C CYS A 352 9.90 -6.75 -17.83
N VAL A 353 10.07 -5.83 -16.87
CA VAL A 353 8.94 -5.19 -16.15
C VAL A 353 8.06 -4.42 -17.14
N ARG A 354 8.64 -3.56 -17.99
CA ARG A 354 7.90 -2.83 -19.03
C ARG A 354 7.10 -3.77 -19.92
N THR A 355 7.73 -4.82 -20.41
CA THR A 355 7.09 -5.81 -21.29
C THR A 355 5.95 -6.53 -20.57
N SER A 356 6.13 -6.91 -19.31
CA SER A 356 5.12 -7.60 -18.51
C SER A 356 3.88 -6.74 -18.28
N LEU A 357 4.07 -5.50 -17.84
CA LEU A 357 2.99 -4.55 -17.57
C LEU A 357 2.29 -4.09 -18.86
N SER A 358 3.05 -3.84 -19.92
CA SER A 358 2.52 -3.51 -21.25
C SER A 358 1.72 -4.67 -21.83
N THR A 359 2.17 -5.91 -21.66
CA THR A 359 1.42 -7.10 -22.10
C THR A 359 0.09 -7.19 -21.37
N ALA A 360 0.09 -7.07 -20.04
CA ALA A 360 -1.13 -7.12 -19.24
C ALA A 360 -2.15 -6.04 -19.65
N THR A 361 -1.69 -4.81 -19.88
CA THR A 361 -2.58 -3.66 -20.12
C THR A 361 -2.96 -3.45 -21.58
N ARG A 362 -2.01 -3.57 -22.51
CA ARG A 362 -2.19 -3.26 -23.94
C ARG A 362 -2.58 -4.48 -24.77
N ILE A 363 -2.04 -5.66 -24.42
CA ILE A 363 -2.28 -6.89 -25.19
C ILE A 363 -3.45 -7.67 -24.59
N TRP A 364 -3.47 -7.88 -23.28
CA TRP A 364 -4.55 -8.61 -22.62
C TRP A 364 -5.73 -7.72 -22.21
N GLY A 365 -5.54 -6.41 -22.08
CA GLY A 365 -6.63 -5.46 -21.87
C GLY A 365 -7.03 -5.22 -20.41
N PHE A 366 -6.25 -5.69 -19.43
CA PHE A 366 -6.49 -5.40 -18.00
C PHE A 366 -6.39 -3.90 -17.72
N LYS A 367 -7.28 -3.39 -16.87
CA LYS A 367 -7.42 -1.95 -16.58
C LYS A 367 -6.97 -1.59 -15.17
N LEU A 368 -7.07 -2.52 -14.23
CA LEU A 368 -6.55 -2.42 -12.88
C LEU A 368 -5.38 -3.40 -12.72
N LEU A 369 -4.25 -2.93 -12.21
CA LEU A 369 -3.14 -3.78 -11.81
C LEU A 369 -2.96 -3.73 -10.30
N LYS A 370 -3.04 -4.88 -9.64
CA LYS A 370 -2.63 -5.03 -8.24
C LYS A 370 -1.15 -5.43 -8.23
N LEU A 371 -0.28 -4.48 -7.87
CA LEU A 371 1.17 -4.65 -7.95
C LEU A 371 1.73 -4.89 -6.55
N ASP A 372 2.30 -6.07 -6.34
CA ASP A 372 2.59 -6.60 -5.01
C ASP A 372 4.08 -6.85 -4.77
N PHE A 373 4.46 -7.05 -3.50
CA PHE A 373 5.84 -7.25 -3.04
C PHE A 373 6.78 -6.11 -3.46
N LEU A 374 6.25 -4.88 -3.57
CA LEU A 374 6.98 -3.74 -4.12
C LEU A 374 8.23 -3.38 -3.31
N TYR A 375 8.25 -3.63 -2.00
CA TYR A 375 9.43 -3.46 -1.12
C TYR A 375 10.68 -4.17 -1.64
N ALA A 376 10.53 -5.22 -2.46
CA ALA A 376 11.64 -5.94 -3.06
C ALA A 376 12.60 -5.04 -3.85
N ALA A 377 12.09 -3.95 -4.45
CA ALA A 377 12.90 -2.99 -5.21
C ALA A 377 13.89 -2.17 -4.36
N ALA A 378 13.65 -2.04 -3.04
CA ALA A 378 14.47 -1.18 -2.16
C ALA A 378 14.96 -1.90 -0.90
N MET A 379 15.09 -3.23 -0.92
CA MET A 379 15.57 -3.98 0.24
C MET A 379 17.01 -3.63 0.62
N VAL A 380 17.84 -3.32 -0.38
CA VAL A 380 19.28 -3.04 -0.22
C VAL A 380 19.67 -1.83 -1.10
N PRO A 381 20.28 -0.78 -0.52
CA PRO A 381 20.90 0.31 -1.28
C PRO A 381 21.98 -0.22 -2.23
N HIS A 382 21.91 0.18 -3.49
CA HIS A 382 22.87 -0.22 -4.53
C HIS A 382 22.87 0.80 -5.68
N ALA A 383 23.79 0.64 -6.63
CA ALA A 383 23.90 1.49 -7.82
C ALA A 383 23.99 3.02 -7.54
N GLY A 384 24.47 3.42 -6.36
CA GLY A 384 24.56 4.83 -5.99
C GLY A 384 23.27 5.40 -5.36
N LEU A 385 22.22 4.59 -5.23
CA LEU A 385 20.89 4.98 -4.74
C LEU A 385 20.60 4.39 -3.36
N ASN A 386 19.97 5.17 -2.49
CA ASN A 386 19.46 4.73 -1.20
C ASN A 386 18.05 4.09 -1.32
N ARG A 387 17.44 3.63 -0.22
CA ARG A 387 16.16 2.92 -0.31
C ARG A 387 15.00 3.79 -0.78
N GLY A 388 14.99 5.06 -0.38
CA GLY A 388 13.97 6.03 -0.81
C GLY A 388 14.04 6.28 -2.31
N GLU A 389 15.25 6.53 -2.81
CA GLU A 389 15.53 6.76 -4.24
C GLU A 389 15.20 5.53 -5.08
N LEU A 390 15.61 4.33 -4.63
CA LEU A 390 15.31 3.07 -5.31
C LEU A 390 13.80 2.80 -5.39
N MET A 391 13.06 3.08 -4.32
CA MET A 391 11.60 2.89 -4.32
C MET A 391 10.93 3.89 -5.26
N ALA A 392 11.32 5.17 -5.22
CA ALA A 392 10.78 6.19 -6.11
C ALA A 392 11.01 5.82 -7.60
N ASP A 393 12.25 5.49 -7.98
CA ASP A 393 12.59 5.07 -9.34
C ASP A 393 11.82 3.81 -9.78
N ALA A 394 11.66 2.84 -8.88
CA ALA A 394 10.91 1.62 -9.17
C ALA A 394 9.41 1.89 -9.39
N LEU A 395 8.78 2.74 -8.57
CA LEU A 395 7.36 3.08 -8.74
C LEU A 395 7.12 3.93 -9.99
N ASP A 396 8.04 4.84 -10.32
CA ASP A 396 7.98 5.63 -11.54
C ASP A 396 8.13 4.74 -12.79
N LEU A 397 9.02 3.73 -12.76
CA LEU A 397 9.12 2.71 -13.80
C LEU A 397 7.78 1.98 -14.04
N LEU A 398 7.03 1.63 -12.99
CA LEU A 398 5.72 0.99 -13.13
C LEU A 398 4.75 1.90 -13.87
N ARG A 399 4.68 3.18 -13.50
CA ARG A 399 3.78 4.16 -14.12
C ARG A 399 4.13 4.42 -15.58
N GLU A 400 5.41 4.55 -15.91
CA GLU A 400 5.90 4.72 -17.29
C GLU A 400 5.64 3.49 -18.18
N SER A 401 5.44 2.31 -17.57
CA SER A 401 5.27 1.04 -18.30
C SER A 401 3.85 0.81 -18.83
N VAL A 402 2.87 1.62 -18.44
CA VAL A 402 1.45 1.42 -18.72
C VAL A 402 0.80 2.68 -19.33
N PRO A 403 -0.37 2.56 -19.96
CA PRO A 403 -1.18 3.74 -20.31
C PRO A 403 -1.56 4.57 -19.06
N ASP A 404 -1.66 5.89 -19.21
CA ASP A 404 -1.97 6.81 -18.09
C ASP A 404 -3.28 6.49 -17.35
N LYS A 405 -4.26 5.94 -18.07
CA LYS A 405 -5.59 5.56 -17.53
C LYS A 405 -5.58 4.22 -16.76
N THR A 406 -4.45 3.50 -16.70
CA THR A 406 -4.35 2.26 -15.92
C THR A 406 -4.38 2.57 -14.43
N LEU A 407 -5.26 1.88 -13.72
CA LEU A 407 -5.41 2.00 -12.27
C LEU A 407 -4.40 1.10 -11.56
N PHE A 408 -3.77 1.60 -10.50
CA PHE A 408 -2.87 0.83 -9.64
C PHE A 408 -3.44 0.63 -8.25
N ASP A 409 -3.39 -0.61 -7.80
CA ASP A 409 -3.53 -0.99 -6.40
C ASP A 409 -2.18 -1.53 -5.89
N PHE A 410 -1.46 -0.74 -5.10
CA PHE A 410 -0.14 -1.12 -4.59
C PHE A 410 -0.25 -1.97 -3.33
N CYS A 411 0.54 -3.05 -3.27
CA CYS A 411 0.62 -3.95 -2.14
C CYS A 411 2.08 -4.29 -1.80
N GLY A 412 2.35 -4.52 -0.52
CA GLY A 412 3.70 -4.71 -0.02
C GLY A 412 4.63 -3.54 -0.39
N VAL A 413 4.17 -2.30 -0.30
CA VAL A 413 4.96 -1.10 -0.65
C VAL A 413 5.30 -0.30 0.60
N PRO A 414 6.50 0.31 0.72
CA PRO A 414 6.73 1.34 1.72
C PRO A 414 5.67 2.43 1.60
N VAL A 415 4.81 2.58 2.61
CA VAL A 415 3.50 3.24 2.43
C VAL A 415 3.65 4.70 2.05
N VAL A 416 4.64 5.39 2.61
CA VAL A 416 4.88 6.82 2.32
C VAL A 416 5.38 7.02 0.89
N SER A 417 6.12 6.06 0.32
CA SER A 417 6.55 6.13 -1.09
C SER A 417 5.41 6.04 -2.09
N ALA A 418 4.26 5.46 -1.69
CA ALA A 418 3.08 5.31 -2.54
C ALA A 418 2.25 6.60 -2.67
N PHE A 419 2.52 7.61 -1.85
CA PHE A 419 1.75 8.86 -1.80
C PHE A 419 1.75 9.56 -3.17
N GLY A 420 0.56 9.73 -3.77
CA GLY A 420 0.40 10.35 -5.10
C GLY A 420 0.84 9.50 -6.30
N ARG A 421 1.31 8.26 -6.11
CA ARG A 421 1.79 7.38 -7.21
C ARG A 421 0.79 6.29 -7.64
N CYS A 422 -0.16 5.96 -6.77
CA CYS A 422 -1.21 4.98 -7.02
C CYS A 422 -2.61 5.54 -6.74
N GLU A 423 -3.60 4.90 -7.35
CA GLU A 423 -5.01 5.19 -7.09
C GLU A 423 -5.48 4.50 -5.80
N TYR A 424 -5.03 3.27 -5.57
CA TYR A 424 -5.33 2.46 -4.40
C TYR A 424 -4.04 1.91 -3.77
N CYS A 425 -4.05 1.69 -2.47
CA CYS A 425 -2.92 1.07 -1.77
C CYS A 425 -3.42 0.24 -0.59
N ARG A 426 -2.95 -1.01 -0.51
CA ARG A 426 -3.12 -1.88 0.65
C ARG A 426 -2.54 -1.22 1.88
N VAL A 427 -3.38 -1.07 2.90
CA VAL A 427 -3.00 -0.43 4.17
C VAL A 427 -2.83 -1.39 5.34
N GLY A 428 -2.98 -2.70 5.13
CA GLY A 428 -2.77 -3.72 6.17
C GLY A 428 -2.24 -5.04 5.63
N CYS A 429 -1.80 -5.90 6.55
CA CYS A 429 -1.47 -7.30 6.26
C CYS A 429 -2.69 -8.06 5.75
N ASP A 430 -2.46 -9.21 5.13
CA ASP A 430 -3.52 -10.08 4.64
C ASP A 430 -4.48 -10.52 5.76
N VAL A 431 -5.77 -10.55 5.44
CA VAL A 431 -6.78 -11.20 6.27
C VAL A 431 -6.57 -12.71 6.23
N GLY A 432 -6.82 -13.36 7.37
CA GLY A 432 -6.69 -14.80 7.50
C GLY A 432 -8.03 -15.50 7.30
N LEU A 433 -7.99 -16.82 7.02
CA LEU A 433 -9.17 -17.69 7.14
C LEU A 433 -9.56 -17.97 8.61
N ASP A 434 -8.85 -17.35 9.56
CA ASP A 434 -9.16 -17.29 10.98
C ASP A 434 -8.97 -15.86 11.53
N TRP A 435 -9.21 -15.65 12.82
CA TRP A 435 -9.15 -14.32 13.41
C TRP A 435 -7.73 -13.75 13.60
N ASN A 436 -6.74 -14.56 14.00
CA ASN A 436 -5.45 -14.01 14.48
C ASN A 436 -4.29 -15.02 14.44
N ASP A 437 -4.38 -16.03 13.59
CA ASP A 437 -3.43 -17.14 13.43
C ASP A 437 -3.18 -17.94 14.72
N THR A 438 -2.40 -19.01 14.57
CA THR A 438 -1.86 -19.87 15.61
C THR A 438 -0.90 -19.12 16.53
N LEU A 439 -0.72 -19.62 17.77
CA LEU A 439 0.07 -18.93 18.78
C LEU A 439 1.54 -18.70 18.37
N HIS A 440 2.15 -19.64 17.65
CA HIS A 440 3.55 -19.53 17.23
C HIS A 440 3.74 -18.55 16.06
N MET A 441 2.75 -18.40 15.17
CA MET A 441 2.79 -17.38 14.13
C MET A 441 2.66 -15.96 14.70
N ARG A 442 2.11 -15.80 15.91
CA ARG A 442 2.02 -14.47 16.55
C ARG A 442 3.36 -13.86 16.91
N VAL A 443 4.46 -14.60 16.81
CA VAL A 443 5.83 -14.12 17.06
C VAL A 443 6.70 -14.08 15.80
N THR A 444 6.15 -14.36 14.61
CA THR A 444 6.93 -14.45 13.35
C THR A 444 7.10 -13.14 12.60
N GLY A 445 6.60 -12.02 13.13
CA GLY A 445 6.76 -10.69 12.54
C GLY A 445 5.51 -9.82 12.67
N ARG A 446 5.64 -8.55 12.28
CA ARG A 446 4.60 -7.51 12.34
C ARG A 446 3.74 -7.49 11.07
N GLU A 447 4.19 -8.17 10.02
CA GLU A 447 3.62 -8.24 8.67
C GLU A 447 2.77 -9.50 8.44
N ARG A 448 2.65 -10.38 9.43
CA ARG A 448 2.00 -11.69 9.29
C ARG A 448 0.51 -11.58 8.94
N VAL A 449 0.00 -12.61 8.27
CA VAL A 449 -1.44 -12.81 8.03
C VAL A 449 -2.20 -12.79 9.35
N SER A 450 -3.21 -11.92 9.44
CA SER A 450 -4.08 -11.79 10.61
C SER A 450 -5.24 -10.85 10.35
N THR A 451 -6.47 -11.36 10.39
CA THR A 451 -7.68 -10.54 10.31
C THR A 451 -7.73 -9.48 11.41
N LYS A 452 -7.27 -9.80 12.62
CA LYS A 452 -7.17 -8.84 13.73
C LYS A 452 -6.19 -7.70 13.43
N ASN A 453 -5.00 -8.02 12.91
CA ASN A 453 -3.99 -6.99 12.63
C ASN A 453 -4.38 -6.17 11.40
N SER A 454 -4.94 -6.81 10.37
CA SER A 454 -5.52 -6.13 9.21
C SER A 454 -6.53 -5.07 9.65
N LEU A 455 -7.48 -5.43 10.52
CA LEU A 455 -8.44 -4.49 11.11
C LEU A 455 -7.79 -3.34 11.90
N HIS A 456 -6.73 -3.61 12.66
CA HIS A 456 -6.00 -2.55 13.36
C HIS A 456 -5.33 -1.60 12.37
N ASN A 457 -4.75 -2.13 11.30
CA ASN A 457 -4.07 -1.35 10.27
C ASN A 457 -5.07 -0.49 9.47
N THR A 458 -6.21 -1.05 9.08
CA THR A 458 -7.29 -0.32 8.40
C THR A 458 -7.78 0.85 9.25
N LYS A 459 -7.96 0.65 10.57
CA LYS A 459 -8.29 1.74 11.50
C LYS A 459 -7.15 2.75 11.64
N GLY A 460 -5.93 2.26 11.85
CA GLY A 460 -4.77 3.10 12.14
C GLY A 460 -4.32 3.95 10.96
N ARG A 461 -4.59 3.53 9.72
CA ARG A 461 -4.26 4.26 8.49
C ARG A 461 -5.49 4.88 7.81
N ALA A 462 -6.64 4.96 8.50
CA ALA A 462 -7.87 5.52 7.92
C ALA A 462 -7.72 6.96 7.42
N HIS A 463 -6.86 7.77 8.06
CA HIS A 463 -6.57 9.15 7.67
C HIS A 463 -5.87 9.29 6.30
N LEU A 464 -5.29 8.20 5.77
CA LEU A 464 -4.70 8.18 4.42
C LEU A 464 -5.77 8.22 3.32
N ASN A 465 -6.95 7.67 3.60
CA ASN A 465 -7.97 7.43 2.60
C ASN A 465 -8.57 8.74 2.08
N GLY A 466 -8.46 8.98 0.79
CA GLY A 466 -8.91 10.21 0.15
C GLY A 466 -7.89 11.36 0.21
N VAL A 467 -6.78 11.20 0.94
CA VAL A 467 -5.72 12.22 1.03
C VAL A 467 -4.49 11.83 0.24
N ALA A 468 -3.94 10.63 0.48
CA ALA A 468 -2.74 10.14 -0.21
C ALA A 468 -3.09 9.26 -1.42
N PHE A 469 -4.10 8.41 -1.25
CA PHE A 469 -4.68 7.44 -2.20
C PHE A 469 -6.02 6.95 -1.63
N LEU A 470 -6.68 6.00 -2.29
CA LEU A 470 -7.81 5.28 -1.71
C LEU A 470 -7.31 4.02 -0.98
N ASN A 471 -7.73 3.83 0.28
CA ASN A 471 -7.23 2.71 1.08
C ASN A 471 -7.82 1.39 0.59
N ASP A 472 -6.98 0.38 0.36
CA ASP A 472 -7.42 -1.01 0.26
C ASP A 472 -7.27 -1.70 1.63
N PRO A 473 -8.39 -1.97 2.33
CA PRO A 473 -8.40 -2.65 3.63
C PRO A 473 -8.25 -4.17 3.52
N ASP A 474 -8.08 -4.71 2.30
CA ASP A 474 -8.18 -6.14 1.96
C ASP A 474 -9.64 -6.65 1.90
N VAL A 475 -9.84 -7.98 1.88
CA VAL A 475 -11.17 -8.55 1.67
C VAL A 475 -12.01 -8.73 2.93
N PHE A 476 -13.33 -8.62 2.75
CA PHE A 476 -14.31 -9.13 3.72
C PHE A 476 -14.82 -10.52 3.36
N PHE A 477 -15.37 -11.22 4.35
CA PHE A 477 -16.03 -12.52 4.18
C PHE A 477 -17.51 -12.44 4.53
N LEU A 478 -18.35 -13.16 3.79
CA LEU A 478 -19.74 -13.51 4.14
C LEU A 478 -19.95 -15.03 4.24
N ARG A 479 -19.06 -15.82 3.65
CA ARG A 479 -19.01 -17.29 3.70
C ARG A 479 -18.82 -17.79 5.13
N ARG A 480 -19.35 -18.98 5.41
CA ARG A 480 -19.39 -19.57 6.77
C ARG A 480 -18.38 -20.69 6.97
N ASP A 481 -17.67 -21.08 5.93
CA ASP A 481 -16.63 -22.12 5.93
C ASP A 481 -15.24 -21.58 6.32
N VAL A 482 -15.18 -20.43 7.00
CA VAL A 482 -13.96 -19.82 7.58
C VAL A 482 -14.05 -19.78 9.11
N LYS A 483 -12.90 -19.77 9.80
CA LYS A 483 -12.80 -19.77 11.26
C LYS A 483 -12.92 -18.36 11.85
N ILE A 484 -13.93 -17.62 11.41
CA ILE A 484 -14.26 -16.26 11.84
C ILE A 484 -15.72 -16.24 12.29
N THR A 485 -15.99 -15.69 13.48
CA THR A 485 -17.36 -15.62 14.03
C THR A 485 -18.20 -14.57 13.30
N ASP A 486 -19.53 -14.66 13.42
CA ASP A 486 -20.43 -13.66 12.84
C ASP A 486 -20.13 -12.24 13.34
N SER A 487 -19.78 -12.06 14.63
CA SER A 487 -19.41 -10.74 15.16
C SER A 487 -18.11 -10.22 14.54
N GLN A 488 -17.09 -11.07 14.42
CA GLN A 488 -15.81 -10.70 13.81
C GLN A 488 -15.97 -10.36 12.33
N ARG A 489 -16.79 -11.14 11.62
CA ARG A 489 -17.13 -10.90 10.22
C ARG A 489 -17.83 -9.56 10.01
N THR A 490 -18.81 -9.24 10.85
CA THR A 490 -19.46 -7.93 10.83
C THR A 490 -18.47 -6.81 11.13
N ARG A 491 -17.55 -6.99 12.09
CA ARG A 491 -16.52 -5.98 12.39
C ARG A 491 -15.61 -5.72 11.19
N LEU A 492 -15.19 -6.77 10.47
CA LEU A 492 -14.39 -6.68 9.26
C LEU A 492 -15.13 -5.89 8.17
N LEU A 493 -16.31 -6.36 7.75
CA LEU A 493 -17.10 -5.69 6.73
C LEU A 493 -17.46 -4.24 7.09
N SER A 494 -17.78 -3.95 8.36
CA SER A 494 -18.05 -2.58 8.79
C SER A 494 -16.81 -1.69 8.68
N ALA A 495 -15.63 -2.18 9.06
CA ALA A 495 -14.39 -1.41 8.93
C ALA A 495 -14.07 -1.14 7.45
N ASP A 496 -14.16 -2.16 6.60
CA ASP A 496 -13.83 -2.04 5.17
C ASP A 496 -14.78 -1.08 4.46
N SER A 497 -16.08 -1.18 4.74
CA SER A 497 -17.10 -0.29 4.15
C SER A 497 -17.04 1.15 4.65
N LEU A 498 -16.56 1.40 5.88
CA LEU A 498 -16.48 2.76 6.44
C LEU A 498 -15.15 3.44 6.17
N LEU A 499 -14.05 2.70 6.21
CA LEU A 499 -12.70 3.23 6.23
C LEU A 499 -11.93 2.95 4.94
N GLY A 500 -12.37 2.01 4.12
CA GLY A 500 -11.76 1.67 2.83
C GLY A 500 -12.21 2.60 1.69
N GLY A 501 -11.44 2.58 0.61
CA GLY A 501 -11.84 3.00 -0.74
C GLY A 501 -11.88 1.82 -1.73
N VAL A 502 -11.61 0.61 -1.24
CA VAL A 502 -11.83 -0.67 -1.91
C VAL A 502 -12.70 -1.53 -1.00
N LEU A 503 -13.70 -2.21 -1.58
CA LEU A 503 -14.58 -3.14 -0.89
C LEU A 503 -14.64 -4.46 -1.67
N PHE A 504 -13.67 -5.33 -1.41
CA PHE A 504 -13.53 -6.61 -2.11
C PHE A 504 -13.91 -7.80 -1.25
N THR A 505 -14.33 -8.88 -1.91
CA THR A 505 -14.49 -10.20 -1.32
C THR A 505 -13.82 -11.26 -2.19
N SER A 506 -13.54 -12.43 -1.63
CA SER A 506 -13.21 -13.64 -2.41
C SER A 506 -14.30 -14.70 -2.30
N ASP A 507 -15.47 -14.34 -1.79
CA ASP A 507 -16.58 -15.27 -1.67
C ASP A 507 -17.20 -15.62 -3.02
N ASP A 508 -17.74 -16.83 -3.11
CA ASP A 508 -18.70 -17.17 -4.16
C ASP A 508 -20.01 -16.41 -3.90
N MET A 509 -20.13 -15.24 -4.51
CA MET A 509 -21.29 -14.35 -4.38
C MET A 509 -22.57 -15.03 -4.88
N GLY A 510 -22.47 -15.90 -5.89
CA GLY A 510 -23.61 -16.65 -6.45
C GLY A 510 -24.23 -17.64 -5.45
N ALA A 511 -23.47 -18.07 -4.45
CA ALA A 511 -23.93 -18.94 -3.37
C ALA A 511 -24.53 -18.19 -2.17
N TRP A 512 -24.59 -16.86 -2.18
CA TRP A 512 -25.12 -16.09 -1.06
C TRP A 512 -26.63 -16.27 -0.86
N ASP A 513 -27.02 -16.52 0.40
CA ASP A 513 -28.42 -16.51 0.80
C ASP A 513 -28.98 -15.07 0.88
N SER A 514 -30.30 -14.92 0.99
CA SER A 514 -30.94 -13.61 1.05
C SER A 514 -30.48 -12.76 2.25
N ARG A 515 -29.99 -13.39 3.32
CA ARG A 515 -29.45 -12.67 4.49
C ARG A 515 -28.07 -12.10 4.18
N GLN A 516 -27.18 -12.90 3.56
CA GLN A 516 -25.87 -12.44 3.11
C GLN A 516 -26.02 -11.31 2.10
N MET A 517 -26.97 -11.43 1.17
CA MET A 517 -27.29 -10.37 0.21
C MET A 517 -27.69 -9.07 0.90
N GLY A 518 -28.61 -9.12 1.87
CA GLY A 518 -29.02 -7.94 2.63
C GLY A 518 -27.90 -7.30 3.46
N ILE A 519 -26.97 -8.12 3.99
CA ILE A 519 -25.78 -7.62 4.70
C ILE A 519 -24.86 -6.88 3.73
N PHE A 520 -24.57 -7.48 2.56
CA PHE A 520 -23.75 -6.87 1.53
C PHE A 520 -24.36 -5.55 1.04
N GLN A 521 -25.66 -5.53 0.75
CA GLN A 521 -26.38 -4.33 0.32
C GLN A 521 -26.24 -3.17 1.31
N ASN A 522 -26.42 -3.42 2.61
CA ASN A 522 -26.28 -2.39 3.63
C ASN A 522 -24.85 -1.84 3.71
N ALA A 523 -23.85 -2.71 3.56
CA ALA A 523 -22.45 -2.32 3.57
C ALA A 523 -22.08 -1.53 2.30
N LEU A 524 -22.52 -1.99 1.13
CA LEU A 524 -22.33 -1.31 -0.16
C LEU A 524 -22.95 0.09 -0.15
N ASP A 525 -24.18 0.21 0.33
CA ASP A 525 -24.88 1.47 0.49
C ASP A 525 -24.09 2.46 1.36
N THR A 526 -23.51 1.96 2.46
CA THR A 526 -22.68 2.76 3.37
C THR A 526 -21.40 3.20 2.68
N PHE A 527 -20.73 2.27 2.02
CA PHE A 527 -19.49 2.50 1.28
C PHE A 527 -19.66 3.54 0.17
N VAL A 528 -20.67 3.38 -0.70
CA VAL A 528 -20.95 4.31 -1.80
C VAL A 528 -21.32 5.69 -1.27
N ARG A 529 -22.20 5.80 -0.27
CA ARG A 529 -22.59 7.09 0.31
C ARG A 529 -21.41 7.88 0.84
N ARG A 530 -20.56 7.24 1.65
CA ARG A 530 -19.37 7.87 2.24
C ARG A 530 -18.32 8.22 1.19
N SER A 531 -18.26 7.45 0.11
CA SER A 531 -17.26 7.68 -0.92
C SER A 531 -17.61 8.78 -1.91
N ARG A 532 -18.85 9.29 -1.94
CA ARG A 532 -19.24 10.42 -2.80
C ARG A 532 -18.36 11.65 -2.58
N ASP A 533 -17.94 11.86 -1.34
CA ASP A 533 -17.04 12.94 -0.92
C ASP A 533 -15.59 12.74 -1.41
N LEU A 534 -15.26 11.53 -1.87
CA LEU A 534 -13.93 11.15 -2.38
C LEU A 534 -13.86 11.14 -3.91
N VAL A 535 -15.01 11.27 -4.59
CA VAL A 535 -15.09 11.27 -6.05
C VAL A 535 -14.58 12.61 -6.58
N PRO A 536 -13.72 12.63 -7.63
CA PRO A 536 -13.31 13.87 -8.29
C PRO A 536 -14.53 14.69 -8.75
N GLN A 537 -14.56 15.99 -8.46
CA GLN A 537 -15.66 16.87 -8.88
C GLN A 537 -15.66 17.06 -10.42
N GLU A 538 -16.80 17.46 -11.00
CA GLU A 538 -16.97 17.56 -12.46
C GLU A 538 -15.95 18.48 -13.16
N GLU A 539 -15.36 19.45 -12.46
CA GLU A 539 -14.28 20.29 -12.99
C GLU A 539 -13.00 19.47 -13.34
N ASP A 540 -12.74 18.35 -12.65
CA ASP A 540 -11.66 17.40 -12.96
C ASP A 540 -12.05 16.38 -14.06
N ARG A 541 -13.36 16.22 -14.35
CA ARG A 541 -13.84 15.30 -15.40
C ARG A 541 -13.67 15.87 -16.81
N GLY A 542 -13.65 17.20 -16.94
CA GLY A 542 -13.44 17.89 -18.21
C GLY A 542 -12.11 17.53 -18.89
N GLU A 543 -11.04 17.28 -18.13
CA GLU A 543 -9.75 16.84 -18.69
C GLU A 543 -9.75 15.36 -19.11
N LEU A 544 -10.64 14.53 -18.54
CA LEU A 544 -10.77 13.12 -18.88
C LEU A 544 -11.62 12.87 -20.14
N GLU A 545 -12.56 13.76 -20.45
CA GLU A 545 -13.46 13.68 -21.61
C GLU A 545 -13.05 14.60 -22.79
N ALA A 546 -12.36 15.73 -22.57
CA ALA A 546 -12.01 16.67 -23.65
C ALA A 546 -10.92 16.16 -24.62
N ASN A 547 -10.18 15.11 -24.26
CA ASN A 547 -9.21 14.45 -25.16
C ASN A 547 -9.83 13.33 -26.03
N ASP A 548 -11.16 13.13 -25.97
CA ASP A 548 -11.87 12.14 -26.80
C ASP A 548 -12.30 12.71 -28.17
N ASN A 549 -12.01 13.99 -28.45
CA ASN A 549 -12.45 14.70 -29.67
C ASN A 549 -11.32 15.27 -30.55
N SER A 550 -10.05 14.96 -30.30
CA SER A 550 -9.01 15.16 -31.32
C SER A 550 -8.88 13.88 -32.15
N HIS A 551 -9.66 13.82 -33.23
CA HIS A 551 -9.42 12.88 -34.32
C HIS A 551 -7.94 12.96 -34.76
N ASP A 552 -7.30 11.79 -34.80
CA ASP A 552 -6.03 11.54 -35.45
C ASP A 552 -6.10 12.00 -36.92
N GLU A 553 -5.56 13.19 -37.21
CA GLU A 553 -5.02 13.49 -38.53
C GLU A 553 -3.54 13.11 -38.51
N GLU A 554 -3.22 12.01 -39.21
CA GLU A 554 -1.87 11.52 -39.45
C GLU A 554 -1.04 12.60 -40.18
N GLU A 555 0.04 13.08 -39.55
CA GLU A 555 1.17 13.65 -40.27
C GLU A 555 2.32 12.62 -40.33
N GLU A 556 2.52 12.07 -41.53
CA GLU A 556 3.72 11.34 -41.93
C GLU A 556 4.97 12.18 -41.63
N SER A 557 5.89 11.64 -40.82
CA SER A 557 7.27 12.10 -40.82
C SER A 557 8.25 10.93 -40.87
N ASP A 558 9.07 10.97 -41.92
CA ASP A 558 10.10 10.02 -42.30
C ASP A 558 11.13 9.78 -41.18
N ALA A 559 11.34 8.50 -40.85
CA ALA A 559 12.58 8.03 -40.21
C ALA A 559 13.11 6.79 -40.95
N PRO A 560 14.43 6.70 -41.22
CA PRO A 560 14.97 5.77 -42.20
C PRO A 560 15.15 4.36 -41.65
N SER A 561 14.83 3.39 -42.50
CA SER A 561 15.03 1.96 -42.34
C SER A 561 16.47 1.60 -41.94
N SER A 562 16.63 0.84 -40.86
CA SER A 562 17.80 -0.01 -40.67
C SER A 562 17.38 -1.48 -40.81
N ALA A 563 17.97 -2.11 -41.82
CA ALA A 563 17.69 -3.46 -42.24
C ALA A 563 18.32 -4.49 -41.28
N LEU A 564 17.53 -5.48 -40.86
CA LEU A 564 18.04 -6.77 -40.43
C LEU A 564 17.33 -7.85 -41.25
N ASN A 565 18.13 -8.48 -42.12
CA ASN A 565 17.75 -9.61 -42.96
C ASN A 565 17.39 -10.82 -42.10
N ALA A 566 16.18 -11.34 -42.27
CA ALA A 566 15.84 -12.72 -41.98
C ALA A 566 15.59 -13.44 -43.31
N GLU A 567 16.47 -14.35 -43.69
CA GLU A 567 16.27 -15.24 -44.82
C GLU A 567 15.83 -16.64 -44.33
N VAL A 568 14.66 -17.02 -44.86
CA VAL A 568 14.31 -18.36 -45.35
C VAL A 568 13.99 -19.46 -44.32
N VAL A 569 12.70 -19.69 -44.09
CA VAL A 569 12.06 -21.01 -44.33
C VAL A 569 10.64 -20.79 -44.89
N THR A 570 10.43 -21.25 -46.12
CA THR A 570 9.14 -21.33 -46.81
C THR A 570 8.53 -22.72 -46.66
N SER A 571 7.24 -22.84 -46.35
CA SER A 571 6.31 -23.77 -47.03
C SER A 571 4.86 -23.58 -46.54
N ASP A 572 4.11 -22.85 -47.35
CA ASP A 572 2.78 -23.17 -47.91
C ASP A 572 1.96 -24.32 -47.28
N MET A 573 0.70 -24.04 -46.91
CA MET A 573 -0.47 -24.90 -47.20
C MET A 573 -1.78 -24.13 -46.93
N THR A 574 -2.68 -24.26 -47.89
CA THR A 574 -3.89 -23.48 -48.13
C THR A 574 -5.20 -24.23 -47.83
N GLN A 575 -6.23 -23.47 -47.43
CA GLN A 575 -7.69 -23.66 -47.64
C GLN A 575 -8.53 -24.52 -46.64
N PRO A 576 -9.89 -24.46 -46.66
CA PRO A 576 -10.72 -23.48 -45.92
C PRO A 576 -11.93 -24.11 -45.18
N MET A 577 -12.65 -23.31 -44.38
CA MET A 577 -13.94 -23.68 -43.75
C MET A 577 -15.13 -22.97 -44.44
N PRO A 578 -16.28 -23.64 -44.69
CA PRO A 578 -17.55 -23.04 -45.15
C PRO A 578 -18.32 -22.46 -43.94
N GLY A 579 -19.30 -21.55 -43.98
CA GLY A 579 -20.11 -20.95 -45.04
C GLY A 579 -21.50 -20.60 -44.43
N VAL A 580 -21.74 -19.30 -44.20
CA VAL A 580 -22.99 -18.50 -44.38
C VAL A 580 -24.29 -18.87 -43.64
N ASP A 581 -24.92 -17.89 -42.93
CA ASP A 581 -26.17 -17.23 -43.40
C ASP A 581 -26.55 -15.96 -42.59
N MET A 582 -26.50 -14.80 -43.25
CA MET A 582 -26.85 -13.46 -42.77
C MET A 582 -28.07 -12.96 -43.56
N THR A 583 -29.23 -13.59 -43.37
CA THR A 583 -30.48 -13.20 -44.05
C THR A 583 -31.67 -13.05 -43.09
N LYS A 584 -31.63 -12.09 -42.16
CA LYS A 584 -32.85 -11.47 -41.60
C LYS A 584 -32.66 -9.99 -41.24
N PRO A 585 -33.43 -9.06 -41.83
CA PRO A 585 -33.51 -7.68 -41.37
C PRO A 585 -34.63 -7.51 -40.33
N MET A 586 -34.41 -6.64 -39.33
CA MET A 586 -35.48 -6.09 -38.49
C MET A 586 -35.40 -4.54 -38.49
N PRO A 587 -36.55 -3.85 -38.33
CA PRO A 587 -36.82 -2.60 -39.02
C PRO A 587 -36.47 -1.34 -38.21
N ALA A 588 -36.28 -0.24 -38.95
CA ALA A 588 -36.14 1.13 -38.46
C ALA A 588 -37.49 1.77 -38.09
N VAL A 589 -37.47 2.68 -37.10
CA VAL A 589 -38.50 3.71 -36.90
C VAL A 589 -37.80 5.04 -36.60
N ASP A 590 -38.21 6.09 -37.32
CA ASP A 590 -37.71 7.46 -37.31
C ASP A 590 -38.58 8.38 -36.44
N LYS A 591 -37.98 9.54 -36.11
CA LYS A 591 -38.30 10.74 -35.31
C LYS A 591 -39.77 11.21 -35.25
N THR A 592 -40.13 11.93 -34.17
CA THR A 592 -40.23 13.42 -34.11
C THR A 592 -40.88 13.93 -32.80
N ASP A 593 -40.38 15.06 -32.28
CA ASP A 593 -41.11 16.25 -31.78
C ASP A 593 -40.67 16.84 -30.42
N THR A 594 -40.44 18.15 -30.46
CA THR A 594 -40.34 19.19 -29.41
C THR A 594 -40.99 20.46 -30.00
N PRO A 595 -41.25 21.59 -29.28
CA PRO A 595 -41.54 21.89 -27.87
C PRO A 595 -42.87 22.73 -27.76
N PRO A 596 -43.15 23.53 -26.69
CA PRO A 596 -42.61 24.90 -26.62
C PRO A 596 -42.29 25.47 -25.21
N ASP A 597 -41.58 26.61 -25.24
CA ASP A 597 -41.10 27.51 -24.19
C ASP A 597 -42.17 28.23 -23.33
N SER A 598 -41.73 28.75 -22.17
CA SER A 598 -42.03 30.13 -21.72
C SER A 598 -41.08 30.60 -20.58
N ASP A 599 -40.35 31.70 -20.83
CA ASP A 599 -40.18 32.95 -20.02
C ASP A 599 -40.12 32.86 -18.47
N GLU A 600 -39.38 33.68 -17.71
CA GLU A 600 -38.72 34.97 -17.91
C GLU A 600 -37.75 35.23 -16.72
N THR A 601 -36.88 36.22 -16.93
CA THR A 601 -35.85 36.88 -16.12
C THR A 601 -36.10 37.21 -14.65
N GLU A 602 -35.02 37.23 -13.83
CA GLU A 602 -34.69 38.37 -12.95
C GLU A 602 -33.20 38.41 -12.57
N VAL A 603 -32.63 39.62 -12.45
CA VAL A 603 -31.20 39.94 -12.29
C VAL A 603 -30.94 40.74 -10.99
N ALA A 604 -29.89 40.32 -10.26
CA ALA A 604 -29.00 41.06 -9.32
C ALA A 604 -29.52 41.48 -7.91
N PRO A 605 -28.66 41.75 -6.89
CA PRO A 605 -27.19 41.92 -6.90
C PRO A 605 -26.41 41.12 -5.83
N GLY A 606 -25.08 41.18 -5.91
CA GLY A 606 -24.17 40.31 -5.16
C GLY A 606 -23.88 40.64 -3.70
N SER A 607 -23.12 39.74 -3.09
CA SER A 607 -22.38 39.92 -1.86
C SER A 607 -21.11 39.07 -1.92
N ASP A 608 -19.99 39.78 -1.93
CA ASP A 608 -18.66 39.33 -1.55
C ASP A 608 -18.72 38.56 -0.22
N MET A 609 -18.32 37.29 -0.21
CA MET A 609 -17.83 36.59 0.99
C MET A 609 -16.87 35.48 0.56
N THR A 610 -15.59 35.70 0.85
CA THR A 610 -14.60 34.66 1.10
C THR A 610 -15.16 33.65 2.11
N GLN A 611 -15.69 32.53 1.62
CA GLN A 611 -15.94 31.33 2.41
C GLN A 611 -14.96 30.26 1.95
N VAL A 612 -14.00 29.98 2.81
CA VAL A 612 -13.24 28.73 2.82
C VAL A 612 -14.29 27.61 2.87
N MET A 613 -14.37 26.82 1.81
CA MET A 613 -15.21 25.63 1.78
C MET A 613 -14.61 24.61 2.76
N GLU A 614 -15.25 24.47 3.92
CA GLU A 614 -15.01 23.34 4.82
C GLU A 614 -15.38 22.06 4.06
N GLY A 615 -14.37 21.26 3.73
CA GLY A 615 -14.56 19.88 3.28
C GLY A 615 -15.28 19.04 4.34
N PRO A 616 -15.79 17.86 3.98
CA PRO A 616 -16.61 17.05 4.88
C PRO A 616 -15.83 16.72 6.15
N ASP A 617 -16.47 17.03 7.28
CA ASP A 617 -15.96 16.77 8.62
C ASP A 617 -15.91 15.25 8.88
N MET A 618 -14.78 14.63 8.56
CA MET A 618 -14.47 13.23 8.84
C MET A 618 -14.32 12.93 10.36
N THR A 619 -14.56 13.89 11.26
CA THR A 619 -14.57 13.64 12.73
C THR A 619 -15.80 12.89 13.22
N MET A 620 -16.78 12.63 12.34
CA MET A 620 -17.94 11.80 12.62
C MET A 620 -17.81 10.42 11.97
N VAL A 621 -16.76 9.67 12.31
CA VAL A 621 -16.90 8.21 12.42
C VAL A 621 -17.92 8.02 13.54
N ASP A 622 -19.15 7.69 13.17
CA ASP A 622 -20.34 7.66 14.02
C ASP A 622 -19.98 7.21 15.46
N ARG A 623 -19.91 8.16 16.40
CA ARG A 623 -19.53 7.93 17.79
C ARG A 623 -20.34 6.80 18.46
N PRO A 624 -21.63 6.59 18.13
CA PRO A 624 -22.41 5.42 18.54
C PRO A 624 -21.87 4.09 18.00
N LEU A 625 -21.26 4.07 16.81
CA LEU A 625 -20.73 2.87 16.16
C LEU A 625 -19.31 2.53 16.61
N LEU A 626 -18.43 3.53 16.80
CA LEU A 626 -17.16 3.35 17.50
C LEU A 626 -17.41 2.88 18.94
N ALA A 627 -18.40 3.46 19.62
CA ALA A 627 -18.84 2.98 20.94
C ALA A 627 -19.44 1.57 20.88
N ALA A 628 -20.11 1.17 19.80
CA ALA A 628 -20.59 -0.20 19.61
C ALA A 628 -19.44 -1.19 19.35
N ILE A 629 -18.39 -0.77 18.63
CA ILE A 629 -17.16 -1.54 18.41
C ILE A 629 -16.39 -1.69 19.73
N GLU A 630 -16.21 -0.61 20.49
CA GLU A 630 -15.58 -0.60 21.83
C GLU A 630 -16.39 -1.39 22.86
N ALA A 631 -17.72 -1.33 22.82
CA ALA A 631 -18.60 -2.13 23.68
C ALA A 631 -18.48 -3.63 23.34
N ALA A 632 -18.39 -3.97 22.06
CA ALA A 632 -18.18 -5.34 21.61
C ALA A 632 -16.75 -5.87 21.87
N GLU A 633 -15.77 -4.98 22.09
CA GLU A 633 -14.43 -5.32 22.60
C GLU A 633 -14.50 -5.67 24.10
N ARG A 634 -15.25 -4.91 24.91
CA ARG A 634 -15.42 -5.17 26.36
C ARG A 634 -16.23 -6.45 26.67
N GLU A 635 -17.24 -6.79 25.87
CA GLU A 635 -18.06 -8.00 26.07
C GLU A 635 -17.31 -9.31 25.72
N GLY A 636 -16.32 -9.24 24.82
CA GLY A 636 -15.47 -10.39 24.47
C GLY A 636 -14.38 -10.71 25.51
N GLU A 637 -14.02 -9.74 26.35
CA GLU A 637 -13.08 -9.92 27.46
C GLU A 637 -13.80 -10.35 28.75
N SER A 638 -14.99 -9.80 29.05
CA SER A 638 -15.73 -10.14 30.27
C SER A 638 -16.28 -11.57 30.29
N THR A 639 -16.54 -12.16 29.12
CA THR A 639 -16.99 -13.57 29.00
C THR A 639 -15.87 -14.58 29.23
N LYS A 640 -14.59 -14.16 29.24
CA LYS A 640 -13.46 -15.04 29.60
C LYS A 640 -13.08 -14.99 31.08
N GLU A 641 -13.43 -13.92 31.80
CA GLU A 641 -13.18 -13.84 33.24
C GLU A 641 -14.27 -14.51 34.09
N SER A 642 -15.50 -14.66 33.58
CA SER A 642 -16.60 -15.32 34.34
C SER A 642 -16.54 -16.84 34.37
N ASP A 643 -15.84 -17.48 33.42
CA ASP A 643 -15.72 -18.95 33.33
C ASP A 643 -14.48 -19.49 34.09
N ALA A 644 -13.62 -18.61 34.63
CA ALA A 644 -12.44 -19.01 35.41
C ALA A 644 -12.68 -19.05 36.93
N PHE A 645 -13.88 -18.74 37.42
CA PHE A 645 -14.19 -18.61 38.86
C PHE A 645 -15.36 -19.49 39.36
N ARG A 646 -15.58 -20.64 38.73
CA ARG A 646 -16.50 -21.68 39.23
C ARG A 646 -15.90 -23.07 39.07
N ASP A 647 -14.87 -23.37 39.84
CA ASP A 647 -14.60 -24.74 40.32
C ASP A 647 -13.44 -24.72 41.34
N SER A 648 -13.77 -24.41 42.60
CA SER A 648 -13.02 -24.88 43.77
C SER A 648 -13.76 -24.50 45.04
N ASP A 649 -14.42 -25.48 45.66
CA ASP A 649 -14.35 -25.77 47.10
C ASP A 649 -15.60 -26.54 47.56
N ASP A 650 -15.43 -27.83 47.88
CA ASP A 650 -15.91 -28.41 49.15
C ASP A 650 -15.51 -29.89 49.24
N THR A 651 -14.49 -30.22 50.05
CA THR A 651 -14.54 -31.15 51.22
C THR A 651 -13.12 -31.56 51.69
N PRO A 652 -12.94 -31.88 52.99
CA PRO A 652 -11.73 -31.56 53.72
C PRO A 652 -10.76 -32.73 53.94
N LEU A 653 -9.53 -32.34 54.27
CA LEU A 653 -8.38 -33.12 54.71
C LEU A 653 -8.71 -34.17 55.79
N GLU A 654 -8.29 -35.41 55.55
CA GLU A 654 -7.82 -36.32 56.60
C GLU A 654 -6.41 -36.81 56.27
N ASP A 655 -5.63 -36.88 57.35
CA ASP A 655 -4.19 -37.05 57.48
C ASP A 655 -3.90 -38.52 57.79
N GLU A 656 -3.12 -39.24 56.98
CA GLU A 656 -2.32 -40.40 57.42
C GLU A 656 -1.15 -40.71 56.45
N GLY A 657 0.06 -40.72 57.00
CA GLY A 657 0.88 -41.95 56.99
C GLY A 657 1.70 -42.31 55.74
N ASN A 658 2.92 -41.79 55.68
CA ASN A 658 4.21 -42.50 55.55
C ASN A 658 4.31 -43.85 54.75
N SER A 659 5.38 -43.92 53.95
CA SER A 659 6.28 -45.06 53.67
C SER A 659 6.18 -45.81 52.33
N HIS A 660 7.36 -45.93 51.69
CA HIS A 660 7.86 -46.89 50.69
C HIS A 660 7.05 -47.05 49.38
N GLU A 661 7.59 -46.97 48.18
CA GLU A 661 8.88 -47.43 47.63
C GLU A 661 9.19 -46.67 46.32
#